data_AF-A0A814Y8H8-F1
#
_entry.id   AF-A0A814Y8H8-F1
#
_cell.length_a   1.000
_cell.length_b   1.000
_cell.length_c   1.000
_cell.angle_alpha   90.00
_cell.angle_beta   90.00
_cell.angle_gamma   90.00
#
_symmetry.space_group_name_H-M   'P 1'
#
loop_
_entity.id
_entity.type
_entity.pdbx_description
1 polymer ?
#
loop_
_entity_poly.entity_id
_entity_poly.type
_entity_poly.pdbx_seq_one_letter_code
_entity_poly.pdbx_strand_id
1 'polypeptide(L)'
;MPNAYKNSSSIPNTSMSEEPPYNYGDYINIGFSEFEFLQSKQREIELQQKYDLAAILLHWQRSASVVKAVNYLLDSNLFKEIIIWNNNPNINLEKTIFKKNNHSLDSIRIINSKENLKDEAKYRACAEAKTIACFYSDDDWNTSFYLKSLIADFRTDPYVLHSVTEPYTFYTNLMWTYFDNKIDLHTGFSWIGCGSIFLREHAQQHLRYLQIYLKNHRSLIYFSDIFFSIWLNDIPSQFNMNIRQLPAISTGTRFSSTAKFLQYLHESSILAIRILEDNLRQNQSNDTNHIGFSRRQNRHFPYCVKSSSPKDEFIFYSNILPFDIEHIPFNISKDYKRGTRNNLPTRSKVSFFLSHTTLKAVDDDPKTCWHPGRNVRQGEFFAIDFLYIRTNLSFSLTIGHTWELQKNIDIKLSFDGLWWITYRSSKGITIKSQNSRSNKQQYVIVFNSTQFNAGFHSFRYIAFNASVNQIGQNWDQYKQNFNQGINQIGQNFDQYRQNFDQGVNQIGQNFDQYRQNFNQGVNQIGQNWDQYKQNFNQGINQFTQGWNQFRQNFIPQFPYPNKNNYYGYNQYGYNPQQYPYPMNYNYNYPRNMYRNPNVRSANPYVGDNFVHWRGLPKSNVPYYPNNFAGQQRSNEPIAPNSVEQANQIPGPRSR
;
A
#
# COMPACT_ATOMS: atom_id res chain seq x y z
N MET A 1 51.07 30.70 -10.33
CA MET A 1 52.08 29.63 -10.10
C MET A 1 52.27 29.45 -8.60
N PRO A 2 52.58 28.25 -8.09
CA PRO A 2 52.25 26.93 -8.66
C PRO A 2 51.60 25.96 -7.65
N ASN A 3 50.67 25.16 -8.17
CA ASN A 3 50.59 23.69 -8.08
C ASN A 3 51.27 22.94 -6.91
N ALA A 4 50.50 22.02 -6.31
CA ALA A 4 50.98 20.65 -6.09
C ALA A 4 49.81 19.64 -6.10
N TYR A 5 49.47 19.12 -7.27
CA TYR A 5 48.81 17.82 -7.37
C TYR A 5 49.76 16.73 -6.83
N LYS A 6 49.26 15.82 -6.00
CA LYS A 6 49.76 14.45 -5.95
C LYS A 6 48.61 13.46 -5.84
N ASN A 7 48.33 12.79 -6.95
CA ASN A 7 47.69 11.48 -6.91
C ASN A 7 48.65 10.50 -6.23
N SER A 8 48.15 9.72 -5.28
CA SER A 8 48.74 8.42 -4.93
C SER A 8 47.61 7.44 -4.72
N SER A 9 47.29 6.71 -5.78
CA SER A 9 46.47 5.51 -5.73
C SER A 9 47.17 4.42 -4.90
N SER A 10 46.59 4.06 -3.77
CA SER A 10 46.90 2.82 -3.07
C SER A 10 45.62 2.27 -2.46
N ILE A 11 45.12 1.18 -3.04
CA ILE A 11 44.08 0.33 -2.44
C ILE A 11 44.79 -0.58 -1.43
N PRO A 12 44.49 -0.53 -0.13
CA PRO A 12 44.85 -1.59 0.80
C PRO A 12 43.74 -2.64 0.81
N ASN A 13 44.13 -3.92 0.72
CA ASN A 13 43.19 -5.03 0.79
C ASN A 13 42.37 -5.02 2.09
N THR A 14 41.16 -5.54 1.96
CA THR A 14 40.29 -5.98 3.06
C THR A 14 41.03 -6.89 4.04
N SER A 15 41.18 -6.44 5.29
CA SER A 15 41.19 -7.33 6.45
C SER A 15 39.88 -7.13 7.20
N MET A 16 39.01 -8.13 7.20
CA MET A 16 37.80 -8.12 8.03
C MET A 16 38.24 -8.13 9.51
N SER A 17 38.20 -6.97 10.16
CA SER A 17 38.25 -6.91 11.62
C SER A 17 36.92 -7.44 12.15
N GLU A 18 36.99 -8.47 12.99
CA GLU A 18 35.85 -9.17 13.57
C GLU A 18 34.81 -8.20 14.16
N GLU A 19 33.59 -8.22 13.63
CA GLU A 19 32.47 -7.55 14.29
C GLU A 19 32.23 -8.22 15.65
N PRO A 20 31.98 -7.45 16.73
CA PRO A 20 31.62 -8.04 18.00
C PRO A 20 30.33 -8.87 17.83
N PRO A 21 30.21 -10.03 18.49
CA PRO A 21 29.08 -10.93 18.26
C PRO A 21 27.77 -10.22 18.59
N TYR A 22 26.91 -10.09 17.58
CA TYR A 22 25.55 -9.56 17.72
C TYR A 22 24.83 -10.34 18.83
N ASN A 23 24.61 -9.70 19.96
CA ASN A 23 23.95 -10.30 21.11
C ASN A 23 22.44 -10.44 20.80
N TYR A 24 22.05 -11.60 20.29
CA TYR A 24 20.65 -12.00 20.08
C TYR A 24 19.98 -12.28 21.44
N GLY A 25 19.79 -11.22 22.22
CA GLY A 25 19.05 -11.20 23.48
C GLY A 25 18.07 -10.03 23.51
N ASP A 26 16.82 -10.32 23.87
CA ASP A 26 15.76 -9.36 24.21
C ASP A 26 15.25 -8.37 23.13
N TYR A 27 15.09 -8.83 21.88
CA TYR A 27 14.23 -8.14 20.91
C TYR A 27 12.74 -8.49 21.07
N ILE A 28 12.13 -8.01 22.15
CA ILE A 28 10.72 -7.56 22.12
C ILE A 28 10.74 -6.02 22.14
N ASN A 29 11.38 -5.43 21.14
CA ASN A 29 11.43 -3.98 20.98
C ASN A 29 10.13 -3.53 20.31
N ILE A 30 9.19 -3.01 21.11
CA ILE A 30 7.79 -2.73 20.71
C ILE A 30 7.69 -1.41 19.90
N GLY A 31 8.68 -1.12 19.05
CA GLY A 31 8.82 0.16 18.36
C GLY A 31 9.78 0.12 17.19
N PHE A 32 9.86 1.25 16.48
CA PHE A 32 10.69 1.35 15.28
C PHE A 32 12.17 1.14 15.57
N SER A 33 12.78 0.29 14.76
CA SER A 33 14.23 0.17 14.63
C SER A 33 14.84 1.41 13.96
N GLU A 34 16.15 1.61 14.18
CA GLU A 34 16.93 2.62 13.45
C GLU A 34 16.88 2.39 11.93
N PHE A 35 16.83 1.12 11.51
CA PHE A 35 16.70 0.73 10.10
C PHE A 35 15.40 1.23 9.46
N GLU A 36 14.24 1.03 10.10
CA GLU A 36 12.94 1.53 9.60
C GLU A 36 12.90 3.05 9.53
N PHE A 37 13.50 3.74 10.50
CA PHE A 37 13.65 5.20 10.50
C PHE A 37 14.51 5.70 9.35
N LEU A 38 15.67 5.07 9.11
CA LEU A 38 16.57 5.42 8.00
C LEU A 38 15.93 5.12 6.64
N GLN A 39 15.27 3.97 6.48
CA GLN A 39 14.51 3.66 5.26
C GLN A 39 13.39 4.67 5.01
N SER A 40 12.64 5.06 6.04
CA SER A 40 11.53 6.01 5.88
C SER A 40 12.03 7.41 5.49
N LYS A 41 13.15 7.86 6.07
CA LYS A 41 13.84 9.10 5.65
C LYS A 41 14.32 9.03 4.20
N GLN A 42 14.96 7.92 3.82
CA GLN A 42 15.46 7.71 2.46
C GLN A 42 14.32 7.73 1.44
N ARG A 43 13.20 7.04 1.73
CA ARG A 43 11.98 7.07 0.93
C ARG A 43 11.37 8.47 0.82
N GLU A 44 11.39 9.27 1.89
CA GLU A 44 10.91 10.66 1.84
C GLU A 44 11.76 11.49 0.86
N ILE A 45 13.09 11.36 0.91
CA ILE A 45 14.02 12.01 -0.01
C ILE A 45 13.79 11.56 -1.46
N GLU A 46 13.62 10.26 -1.70
CA GLU A 46 13.32 9.71 -3.03
C GLU A 46 12.00 10.24 -3.60
N LEU A 47 10.94 10.32 -2.78
CA LEU A 47 9.66 10.91 -3.19
C LEU A 47 9.80 12.41 -3.48
N GLN A 48 10.61 13.15 -2.71
CA GLN A 48 10.88 14.56 -2.97
C GLN A 48 11.63 14.78 -4.29
N GLN A 49 12.67 13.97 -4.56
CA GLN A 49 13.46 14.05 -5.80
C GLN A 49 12.71 13.56 -7.04
N LYS A 50 11.93 12.47 -6.91
CA LYS A 50 11.13 11.92 -8.01
C LYS A 50 10.02 12.90 -8.39
N TYR A 51 9.29 13.42 -7.41
CA TYR A 51 8.14 14.30 -7.62
C TYR A 51 8.52 15.78 -7.44
N ASP A 52 9.42 16.23 -8.32
CA ASP A 52 9.58 17.64 -8.65
C ASP A 52 8.31 18.19 -9.33
N LEU A 53 8.01 19.47 -9.08
CA LEU A 53 6.78 20.12 -9.50
C LEU A 53 7.02 21.36 -10.37
N ALA A 54 6.20 21.51 -11.41
CA ALA A 54 5.95 22.77 -12.08
C ALA A 54 4.67 23.38 -11.48
N ALA A 55 4.64 24.70 -11.29
CA ALA A 55 3.40 25.40 -11.00
C ALA A 55 2.75 25.90 -12.28
N ILE A 56 1.46 25.68 -12.43
CA ILE A 56 0.63 26.15 -13.54
C ILE A 56 -0.32 27.22 -13.00
N LEU A 57 -0.28 28.42 -13.58
CA LEU A 57 -1.25 29.47 -13.31
C LEU A 57 -2.06 29.79 -14.56
N LEU A 58 -3.38 29.78 -14.43
CA LEU A 58 -4.29 30.22 -15.49
C LEU A 58 -4.72 31.67 -15.27
N HIS A 59 -4.33 32.53 -16.19
CA HIS A 59 -4.64 33.97 -16.14
C HIS A 59 -5.62 34.38 -17.23
N TRP A 60 -6.48 35.37 -16.94
CA TRP A 60 -7.28 36.05 -17.97
C TRP A 60 -7.36 37.58 -17.80
N GLN A 61 -8.06 38.10 -16.79
CA GLN A 61 -8.32 39.55 -16.69
C GLN A 61 -7.66 40.22 -15.49
N ARG A 62 -7.09 39.45 -14.55
CA ARG A 62 -6.69 39.97 -13.23
C ARG A 62 -5.19 40.18 -13.11
N SER A 63 -4.62 41.12 -13.88
CA SER A 63 -3.17 41.32 -13.96
C SER A 63 -2.50 41.59 -12.59
N ALA A 64 -3.20 42.29 -11.68
CA ALA A 64 -2.71 42.50 -10.32
C ALA A 64 -2.79 41.24 -9.43
N SER A 65 -3.74 40.34 -9.68
CA SER A 65 -3.94 39.10 -8.91
C SER A 65 -2.96 38.01 -9.37
N VAL A 66 -2.72 37.86 -10.67
CA VAL A 66 -1.68 36.92 -11.18
C VAL A 66 -0.28 37.31 -10.68
N VAL A 67 0.07 38.60 -10.59
CA VAL A 67 1.34 39.03 -10.00
C VAL A 67 1.45 38.61 -8.53
N LYS A 68 0.37 38.71 -7.74
CA LYS A 68 0.36 38.21 -6.35
C LYS A 68 0.47 36.68 -6.29
N ALA A 69 -0.27 35.96 -7.13
CA ALA A 69 -0.22 34.50 -7.21
C ALA A 69 1.20 34.00 -7.54
N VAL A 70 1.84 34.54 -8.59
CA VAL A 70 3.23 34.21 -8.97
C VAL A 70 4.20 34.50 -7.84
N ASN A 71 4.05 35.63 -7.13
CA ASN A 71 4.92 35.95 -6.00
C ASN A 71 4.81 34.92 -4.87
N TYR A 72 3.62 34.40 -4.54
CA TYR A 72 3.49 33.32 -3.53
C TYR A 72 4.18 32.02 -3.98
N LEU A 73 4.15 31.70 -5.28
CA LEU A 73 4.84 30.52 -5.81
C LEU A 73 6.37 30.69 -5.78
N LEU A 74 6.88 31.87 -6.15
CA LEU A 74 8.31 32.22 -6.06
C LEU A 74 8.80 32.22 -4.60
N ASP A 75 8.07 32.89 -3.70
CA ASP A 75 8.41 32.98 -2.28
C ASP A 75 8.37 31.59 -1.58
N SER A 76 7.68 30.59 -2.15
CA SER A 76 7.66 29.22 -1.63
C SER A 76 8.96 28.44 -1.89
N ASN A 77 9.66 28.73 -3.00
CA ASN A 77 10.80 27.95 -3.51
C ASN A 77 10.53 26.43 -3.70
N LEU A 78 9.28 26.04 -3.96
CA LEU A 78 8.86 24.62 -4.09
C LEU A 78 8.79 24.11 -5.55
N PHE A 79 9.04 24.97 -6.54
CA PHE A 79 8.82 24.65 -7.96
C PHE A 79 10.08 24.80 -8.82
N LYS A 80 10.28 23.87 -9.75
CA LYS A 80 11.37 23.94 -10.75
C LYS A 80 11.07 24.92 -11.88
N GLU A 81 9.79 25.08 -12.23
CA GLU A 81 9.33 26.10 -13.16
C GLU A 81 7.91 26.56 -12.82
N ILE A 82 7.56 27.77 -13.26
CA ILE A 82 6.23 28.39 -13.13
C ILE A 82 5.75 28.70 -14.54
N ILE A 83 4.72 28.00 -15.01
CA ILE A 83 4.11 28.19 -16.33
C ILE A 83 2.84 29.02 -16.15
N ILE A 84 2.83 30.21 -16.74
CA ILE A 84 1.71 31.14 -16.72
C ILE A 84 1.01 31.05 -18.08
N TRP A 85 -0.15 30.42 -18.13
CA TRP A 85 -0.97 30.39 -19.32
C TRP A 85 -1.91 31.60 -19.32
N ASN A 86 -1.62 32.57 -20.18
CA ASN A 86 -2.46 33.73 -20.37
C ASN A 86 -3.52 33.43 -21.45
N ASN A 87 -4.76 33.25 -21.00
CA ASN A 87 -5.96 33.03 -21.82
C ASN A 87 -6.58 34.33 -22.36
N ASN A 88 -5.90 35.48 -22.24
CA ASN A 88 -6.33 36.76 -22.76
C ASN A 88 -5.65 37.07 -24.10
N PRO A 89 -6.34 36.99 -25.25
CA PRO A 89 -5.76 37.35 -26.53
C PRO A 89 -5.49 38.86 -26.69
N ASN A 90 -6.09 39.69 -25.81
CA ASN A 90 -6.02 41.15 -25.89
C ASN A 90 -4.93 41.75 -24.99
N ILE A 91 -4.24 40.94 -24.20
CA ILE A 91 -3.16 41.37 -23.29
C ILE A 91 -1.97 40.43 -23.51
N ASN A 92 -0.77 41.00 -23.67
CA ASN A 92 0.46 40.23 -23.69
C ASN A 92 1.16 40.39 -22.32
N LEU A 93 1.42 39.30 -21.61
CA LEU A 93 2.15 39.33 -20.34
C LEU A 93 3.66 39.23 -20.61
N GLU A 94 4.42 40.14 -20.03
CA GLU A 94 5.88 40.11 -20.00
C GLU A 94 6.41 39.60 -18.66
N LYS A 95 7.60 38.97 -18.64
CA LYS A 95 8.24 38.51 -17.39
C LYS A 95 8.53 39.65 -16.40
N THR A 96 8.76 40.85 -16.92
CA THR A 96 9.12 42.07 -16.18
C THR A 96 8.14 42.42 -15.08
N ILE A 97 6.84 42.13 -15.27
CA ILE A 97 5.78 42.43 -14.29
C ILE A 97 5.87 41.58 -13.01
N PHE A 98 6.61 40.47 -13.05
CA PHE A 98 6.83 39.58 -11.91
C PHE A 98 8.15 39.85 -11.18
N LYS A 99 8.88 40.92 -11.55
CA LYS A 99 10.15 41.29 -10.93
C LYS A 99 9.94 41.86 -9.52
N LYS A 100 9.91 40.97 -8.52
CA LYS A 100 10.07 41.28 -7.10
C LYS A 100 11.54 41.11 -6.71
N ASN A 101 12.05 41.97 -5.82
CA ASN A 101 13.47 41.97 -5.43
C ASN A 101 13.93 40.56 -5.01
N ASN A 102 15.06 40.12 -5.58
CA ASN A 102 15.83 38.90 -5.29
C ASN A 102 15.39 37.57 -5.94
N HIS A 103 14.29 37.51 -6.70
CA HIS A 103 13.92 36.28 -7.44
C HIS A 103 14.44 36.30 -8.89
N SER A 104 15.02 35.19 -9.37
CA SER A 104 15.28 35.01 -10.81
C SER A 104 13.97 34.71 -11.55
N LEU A 105 13.87 35.25 -12.78
CA LEU A 105 12.73 35.05 -13.68
C LEU A 105 12.98 33.89 -14.68
N ASP A 106 14.09 33.16 -14.54
CA ASP A 106 14.47 32.03 -15.42
C ASP A 106 13.51 30.85 -15.28
N SER A 107 12.99 30.63 -14.07
CA SER A 107 11.98 29.61 -13.77
C SER A 107 10.60 29.92 -14.36
N ILE A 108 10.32 31.18 -14.72
CA ILE A 108 9.02 31.59 -15.27
C ILE A 108 8.97 31.32 -16.77
N ARG A 109 7.91 30.63 -17.24
CA ARG A 109 7.54 30.52 -18.67
C ARG A 109 6.15 31.12 -18.85
N ILE A 110 6.00 32.07 -19.76
CA ILE A 110 4.71 32.68 -20.10
C ILE A 110 4.26 32.14 -21.46
N ILE A 111 3.02 31.68 -21.53
CA ILE A 111 2.37 31.26 -22.77
C ILE A 111 1.21 32.24 -23.01
N ASN A 112 1.43 33.19 -23.93
CA ASN A 112 0.42 34.16 -24.35
C ASN A 112 -0.42 33.54 -25.46
N SER A 113 -1.63 33.10 -25.11
CA SER A 113 -2.53 32.38 -26.03
C SER A 113 -3.20 33.35 -27.01
N LYS A 114 -3.35 32.92 -28.27
CA LYS A 114 -4.08 33.66 -29.31
C LYS A 114 -5.60 33.62 -29.13
N GLU A 115 -6.08 32.78 -28.22
CA GLU A 115 -7.51 32.60 -27.91
C GLU A 115 -7.69 32.16 -26.44
N ASN A 116 -8.92 32.22 -25.93
CA ASN A 116 -9.24 31.81 -24.57
C ASN A 116 -9.69 30.34 -24.53
N LEU A 117 -8.75 29.43 -24.25
CA LEU A 117 -8.97 27.97 -24.21
C LEU A 117 -9.72 27.47 -22.96
N LYS A 118 -10.18 28.38 -22.07
CA LYS A 118 -10.86 28.04 -20.80
C LYS A 118 -10.05 27.01 -20.01
N ASP A 119 -10.69 25.96 -19.51
CA ASP A 119 -10.06 24.92 -18.70
C ASP A 119 -9.01 24.09 -19.46
N GLU A 120 -9.13 23.92 -20.78
CA GLU A 120 -8.19 23.09 -21.56
C GLU A 120 -6.72 23.55 -21.43
N ALA A 121 -6.53 24.86 -21.27
CA ALA A 121 -5.22 25.51 -21.11
C ALA A 121 -4.37 24.91 -19.98
N LYS A 122 -4.96 24.57 -18.83
CA LYS A 122 -4.19 24.06 -17.67
C LYS A 122 -3.59 22.69 -17.95
N TYR A 123 -4.30 21.86 -18.71
CA TYR A 123 -3.85 20.54 -19.13
C TYR A 123 -2.77 20.63 -20.19
N ARG A 124 -2.88 21.57 -21.13
CA ARG A 124 -1.83 21.87 -22.12
C ARG A 124 -0.54 22.35 -21.45
N ALA A 125 -0.65 23.32 -20.55
CA ALA A 125 0.46 23.83 -19.76
C ALA A 125 1.19 22.71 -18.98
N CYS A 126 0.42 21.83 -18.31
CA CYS A 126 0.98 20.70 -17.59
C CYS A 126 1.59 19.64 -18.52
N ALA A 127 0.91 19.29 -19.62
CA ALA A 127 1.40 18.30 -20.60
C ALA A 127 2.74 18.68 -21.23
N GLU A 128 3.03 19.99 -21.34
CA GLU A 128 4.29 20.58 -21.79
C GLU A 128 5.27 20.91 -20.66
N ALA A 129 4.95 20.63 -19.40
CA ALA A 129 5.85 20.89 -18.27
C ALA A 129 7.07 19.97 -18.32
N LYS A 130 8.22 20.46 -17.84
CA LYS A 130 9.48 19.69 -17.77
C LYS A 130 9.44 18.62 -16.68
N THR A 131 8.76 18.90 -15.58
CA THR A 131 8.59 18.02 -14.41
C THR A 131 7.58 16.89 -14.68
N ILE A 132 7.58 15.86 -13.81
CA ILE A 132 6.63 14.75 -13.93
C ILE A 132 5.24 15.05 -13.36
N ALA A 133 5.14 16.08 -12.52
CA ALA A 133 3.92 16.49 -11.84
C ALA A 133 3.74 18.02 -11.90
N CYS A 134 2.50 18.45 -11.77
CA CYS A 134 2.07 19.84 -11.90
C CYS A 134 1.20 20.22 -10.70
N PHE A 135 1.54 21.30 -10.02
CA PHE A 135 0.59 22.06 -9.21
C PHE A 135 -0.20 23.00 -10.14
N TYR A 136 -1.48 23.22 -9.88
CA TYR A 136 -2.33 24.13 -10.64
C TYR A 136 -3.15 25.05 -9.73
N SER A 137 -3.33 26.32 -10.12
CA SER A 137 -4.37 27.21 -9.56
C SER A 137 -4.79 28.32 -10.54
N ASP A 138 -5.98 28.88 -10.34
CA ASP A 138 -6.46 30.09 -11.04
C ASP A 138 -5.79 31.37 -10.51
N ASP A 139 -5.85 32.46 -11.28
CA ASP A 139 -5.24 33.75 -10.93
C ASP A 139 -5.84 34.52 -9.73
N ASP A 140 -6.84 33.96 -9.04
CA ASP A 140 -7.51 34.57 -7.88
C ASP A 140 -7.40 33.82 -6.56
N TRP A 141 -6.56 32.80 -6.41
CA TRP A 141 -6.41 32.10 -5.12
C TRP A 141 -5.09 32.38 -4.42
N ASN A 142 -5.15 32.56 -3.09
CA ASN A 142 -3.97 32.60 -2.25
C ASN A 142 -3.57 31.17 -1.83
N THR A 143 -2.50 30.68 -2.42
CA THR A 143 -2.00 29.31 -2.25
C THR A 143 -1.16 29.10 -0.99
N SER A 144 -0.74 30.17 -0.30
CA SER A 144 0.30 30.11 0.75
C SER A 144 -0.09 29.42 2.05
N PHE A 145 -1.35 28.98 2.19
CA PHE A 145 -1.91 28.39 3.43
C PHE A 145 -2.15 26.87 3.35
N TYR A 146 -1.83 26.22 2.23
CA TYR A 146 -2.07 24.77 2.06
C TYR A 146 -1.07 24.09 1.12
N LEU A 147 -0.12 24.83 0.52
CA LEU A 147 0.70 24.32 -0.57
C LEU A 147 1.63 23.18 -0.12
N LYS A 148 2.29 23.29 1.03
CA LYS A 148 3.15 22.24 1.59
C LYS A 148 2.34 21.01 1.93
N SER A 149 1.16 21.20 2.53
CA SER A 149 0.22 20.12 2.86
C SER A 149 -0.26 19.38 1.62
N LEU A 150 -0.65 20.11 0.57
CA LEU A 150 -1.10 19.51 -0.68
C LEU A 150 0.03 18.73 -1.37
N ILE A 151 1.27 19.24 -1.33
CA ILE A 151 2.45 18.55 -1.86
C ILE A 151 2.81 17.30 -1.05
N ALA A 152 2.73 17.35 0.29
CA ALA A 152 3.00 16.20 1.16
C ALA A 152 1.95 15.08 0.99
N ASP A 153 0.68 15.46 0.81
CA ASP A 153 -0.41 14.54 0.51
C ASP A 153 -0.23 13.91 -0.88
N PHE A 154 0.08 14.73 -1.90
CA PHE A 154 0.37 14.25 -3.25
C PHE A 154 1.54 13.26 -3.30
N ARG A 155 2.63 13.53 -2.57
CA ARG A 155 3.78 12.61 -2.50
C ARG A 155 3.44 11.28 -1.83
N THR A 156 2.37 11.23 -1.04
CA THR A 156 1.90 10.00 -0.41
C THR A 156 1.20 9.09 -1.42
N ASP A 157 0.33 9.64 -2.28
CA ASP A 157 -0.40 8.87 -3.31
C ASP A 157 -0.39 9.57 -4.69
N PRO A 158 0.76 9.61 -5.40
CA PRO A 158 0.92 10.48 -6.57
C PRO A 158 0.05 10.15 -7.79
N TYR A 159 -0.68 9.03 -7.76
CA TYR A 159 -1.53 8.57 -8.86
C TYR A 159 -2.99 9.03 -8.76
N VAL A 160 -3.38 9.68 -7.66
CA VAL A 160 -4.73 10.25 -7.52
C VAL A 160 -4.69 11.76 -7.78
N LEU A 161 -5.84 12.35 -8.07
CA LEU A 161 -5.96 13.81 -8.13
C LEU A 161 -6.00 14.38 -6.71
N HIS A 162 -5.07 15.26 -6.38
CA HIS A 162 -5.11 16.03 -5.14
C HIS A 162 -5.67 17.42 -5.40
N SER A 163 -6.57 17.91 -4.56
CA SER A 163 -7.13 19.26 -4.72
C SER A 163 -7.52 19.90 -3.39
N VAL A 164 -7.85 21.19 -3.45
CA VAL A 164 -8.31 22.00 -2.33
C VAL A 164 -9.59 22.69 -2.74
N THR A 165 -10.59 22.75 -1.85
CA THR A 165 -11.81 23.52 -2.08
C THR A 165 -12.47 23.93 -0.76
N GLU A 166 -13.50 24.75 -0.83
CA GLU A 166 -14.25 25.22 0.35
C GLU A 166 -15.30 24.20 0.82
N PRO A 167 -15.72 24.22 2.10
CA PRO A 167 -16.61 23.21 2.69
C PRO A 167 -17.86 22.81 1.88
N TYR A 168 -18.63 23.77 1.35
CA TYR A 168 -19.88 23.49 0.65
C TYR A 168 -19.61 22.79 -0.69
N THR A 169 -18.59 23.25 -1.41
CA THR A 169 -18.09 22.66 -2.64
C THR A 169 -17.48 21.29 -2.40
N PHE A 170 -16.71 21.09 -1.32
CA PHE A 170 -16.22 19.76 -0.91
C PHE A 170 -17.37 18.77 -0.72
N TYR A 171 -18.41 19.15 0.02
CA TYR A 171 -19.58 18.29 0.25
C TYR A 171 -20.32 17.98 -1.06
N THR A 172 -20.41 18.96 -1.96
CA THR A 172 -21.03 18.81 -3.29
C THR A 172 -20.22 17.85 -4.16
N ASN A 173 -18.90 18.02 -4.21
CA ASN A 173 -17.98 17.13 -4.93
C ASN A 173 -18.09 15.69 -4.42
N LEU A 174 -18.21 15.51 -3.09
CA LEU A 174 -18.42 14.20 -2.46
C LEU A 174 -19.79 13.57 -2.80
N MET A 175 -20.84 14.37 -3.04
CA MET A 175 -22.12 13.84 -3.55
C MET A 175 -22.02 13.39 -5.02
N TRP A 176 -21.00 13.87 -5.73
CA TRP A 176 -20.74 13.59 -7.14
C TRP A 176 -19.64 12.51 -7.29
N THR A 177 -19.66 11.51 -6.40
CA THR A 177 -18.88 10.27 -6.47
C THR A 177 -19.74 9.09 -6.93
N TYR A 178 -19.10 8.13 -7.61
CA TYR A 178 -19.75 7.05 -8.33
C TYR A 178 -19.03 5.72 -8.09
N PHE A 179 -19.80 4.70 -7.72
CA PHE A 179 -19.32 3.35 -7.42
C PHE A 179 -20.15 2.30 -8.16
N ASP A 180 -19.51 1.49 -9.00
CA ASP A 180 -20.05 0.21 -9.48
C ASP A 180 -18.91 -0.81 -9.57
N ASN A 181 -18.68 -1.55 -8.49
CA ASN A 181 -17.64 -2.57 -8.37
C ASN A 181 -17.75 -3.66 -9.45
N LYS A 182 -18.92 -3.82 -10.10
CA LYS A 182 -19.11 -4.82 -11.17
C LYS A 182 -18.35 -4.48 -12.44
N ILE A 183 -17.93 -3.23 -12.60
CA ILE A 183 -17.22 -2.70 -13.78
C ILE A 183 -15.94 -1.92 -13.40
N ASP A 184 -15.49 -2.03 -12.15
CA ASP A 184 -14.36 -1.28 -11.59
C ASP A 184 -14.51 0.26 -11.71
N LEU A 185 -15.75 0.77 -11.62
CA LEU A 185 -16.06 2.21 -11.59
C LEU A 185 -15.90 2.74 -10.15
N HIS A 186 -14.89 3.59 -9.93
CA HIS A 186 -14.55 4.15 -8.62
C HIS A 186 -14.14 5.63 -8.71
N THR A 187 -15.02 6.49 -9.23
CA THR A 187 -14.65 7.86 -9.61
C THR A 187 -15.33 8.95 -8.77
N GLY A 188 -14.73 10.14 -8.73
CA GLY A 188 -15.26 11.30 -8.03
C GLY A 188 -14.98 12.61 -8.75
N PHE A 189 -15.94 13.52 -8.72
CA PHE A 189 -15.73 14.86 -9.24
C PHE A 189 -14.86 15.72 -8.30
N SER A 190 -14.07 16.64 -8.87
CA SER A 190 -13.43 17.72 -8.12
C SER A 190 -13.30 18.99 -8.96
N TRP A 191 -13.68 20.13 -8.38
CA TRP A 191 -13.22 21.44 -8.86
C TRP A 191 -11.74 21.62 -8.49
N ILE A 192 -10.91 21.98 -9.47
CA ILE A 192 -9.45 22.05 -9.27
C ILE A 192 -8.83 23.45 -9.31
N GLY A 193 -9.61 24.48 -9.69
CA GLY A 193 -9.17 25.89 -9.78
C GLY A 193 -8.52 26.45 -8.50
N CYS A 194 -9.03 26.03 -7.34
CA CYS A 194 -8.61 26.53 -6.03
C CYS A 194 -7.27 25.98 -5.53
N GLY A 195 -6.56 25.17 -6.33
CA GLY A 195 -5.33 24.48 -5.95
C GLY A 195 -5.47 22.98 -6.18
N SER A 196 -4.63 22.41 -7.05
CA SER A 196 -4.58 20.96 -7.27
C SER A 196 -3.19 20.47 -7.64
N ILE A 197 -2.94 19.16 -7.51
CA ILE A 197 -1.73 18.49 -8.00
C ILE A 197 -2.13 17.20 -8.71
N PHE A 198 -1.53 16.99 -9.89
CA PHE A 198 -1.68 15.78 -10.70
C PHE A 198 -0.44 15.53 -11.56
N LEU A 199 -0.31 14.30 -12.08
CA LEU A 199 0.80 13.93 -12.94
C LEU A 199 0.66 14.53 -14.36
N ARG A 200 1.81 14.82 -14.98
CA ARG A 200 1.90 15.22 -16.39
C ARG A 200 1.30 14.14 -17.31
N GLU A 201 1.47 12.86 -16.98
CA GLU A 201 0.89 11.76 -17.76
C GLU A 201 -0.65 11.80 -17.75
N HIS A 202 -1.27 12.18 -16.64
CA HIS A 202 -2.73 12.35 -16.57
C HIS A 202 -3.20 13.51 -17.46
N ALA A 203 -2.47 14.63 -17.48
CA ALA A 203 -2.78 15.75 -18.37
C ALA A 203 -2.65 15.38 -19.85
N GLN A 204 -1.58 14.68 -20.22
CA GLN A 204 -1.34 14.18 -21.57
C GLN A 204 -2.42 13.18 -22.01
N GLN A 205 -2.79 12.25 -21.13
CA GLN A 205 -3.82 11.25 -21.40
C GLN A 205 -5.21 11.90 -21.50
N HIS A 206 -5.51 12.89 -20.64
CA HIS A 206 -6.75 13.66 -20.71
C HIS A 206 -6.89 14.41 -22.04
N LEU A 207 -5.83 15.09 -22.52
CA LEU A 207 -5.85 15.76 -23.83
C LEU A 207 -6.13 14.79 -24.99
N ARG A 208 -5.65 13.53 -24.91
CA ARG A 208 -6.00 12.47 -25.87
C ARG A 208 -7.48 12.10 -25.77
N TYR A 209 -8.01 11.89 -24.56
CA TYR A 209 -9.42 11.58 -24.34
C TYR A 209 -10.35 12.70 -24.86
N LEU A 210 -10.02 13.97 -24.66
CA LEU A 210 -10.78 15.10 -25.22
C LEU A 210 -10.85 15.05 -26.76
N GLN A 211 -9.76 14.67 -27.43
CA GLN A 211 -9.71 14.55 -28.89
C GLN A 211 -10.52 13.36 -29.41
N ILE A 212 -10.52 12.24 -28.70
CA ILE A 212 -11.25 11.01 -29.06
C ILE A 212 -12.74 11.20 -28.79
N TYR A 213 -13.11 11.48 -27.53
CA TYR A 213 -14.48 11.37 -27.07
C TYR A 213 -15.29 12.68 -27.21
N LEU A 214 -14.66 13.85 -27.21
CA LEU A 214 -15.35 15.14 -27.39
C LEU A 214 -15.14 15.75 -28.79
N LYS A 215 -14.71 14.95 -29.78
CA LYS A 215 -14.55 15.37 -31.19
C LYS A 215 -15.79 16.12 -31.72
N ASN A 216 -16.98 15.60 -31.40
CA ASN A 216 -18.29 16.13 -31.81
C ASN A 216 -18.92 17.06 -30.76
N HIS A 217 -18.27 17.28 -29.61
CA HIS A 217 -18.77 18.03 -28.46
C HIS A 217 -17.80 19.15 -28.03
N ARG A 218 -17.18 19.83 -29.01
CA ARG A 218 -16.11 20.82 -28.79
C ARG A 218 -16.48 21.93 -27.78
N SER A 219 -17.75 22.34 -27.71
CA SER A 219 -18.22 23.33 -26.73
C SER A 219 -18.13 22.89 -25.27
N LEU A 220 -18.08 21.57 -25.00
CA LEU A 220 -17.99 21.02 -23.66
C LEU A 220 -16.54 20.93 -23.14
N ILE A 221 -15.54 21.07 -24.02
CA ILE A 221 -14.12 21.12 -23.64
C ILE A 221 -13.84 22.29 -22.67
N TYR A 222 -14.67 23.34 -22.68
CA TYR A 222 -14.61 24.43 -21.71
C TYR A 222 -14.87 24.01 -20.25
N PHE A 223 -15.33 22.78 -20.01
CA PHE A 223 -15.53 22.16 -18.69
C PHE A 223 -14.60 20.94 -18.51
N SER A 224 -13.37 21.02 -19.04
CA SER A 224 -12.39 19.93 -18.97
C SER A 224 -12.19 19.39 -17.55
N ASP A 225 -12.31 20.21 -16.51
CA ASP A 225 -12.20 19.79 -15.09
C ASP A 225 -13.16 18.66 -14.69
N ILE A 226 -14.38 18.64 -15.26
CA ILE A 226 -15.37 17.57 -15.03
C ILE A 226 -14.89 16.27 -15.68
N PHE A 227 -14.53 16.35 -16.95
CA PHE A 227 -14.05 15.20 -17.70
C PHE A 227 -12.75 14.66 -17.11
N PHE A 228 -11.83 15.52 -16.70
CA PHE A 228 -10.55 15.15 -16.09
C PHE A 228 -10.74 14.39 -14.78
N SER A 229 -11.44 14.98 -13.80
CA SER A 229 -11.63 14.34 -12.50
C SER A 229 -12.38 13.01 -12.62
N ILE A 230 -13.43 12.95 -13.46
CA ILE A 230 -14.19 11.73 -13.67
C ILE A 230 -13.38 10.64 -14.41
N TRP A 231 -12.64 11.00 -15.48
CA TRP A 231 -11.93 10.02 -16.32
C TRP A 231 -10.62 9.47 -15.72
N LEU A 232 -10.17 9.95 -14.56
CA LEU A 232 -9.13 9.25 -13.80
C LEU A 232 -9.61 7.91 -13.23
N ASN A 233 -10.93 7.68 -13.19
CA ASN A 233 -11.56 6.51 -12.56
C ASN A 233 -11.08 6.26 -11.11
N ASP A 234 -10.79 7.34 -10.40
CA ASP A 234 -10.29 7.30 -9.03
C ASP A 234 -10.78 8.54 -8.25
N ILE A 235 -11.04 8.42 -6.95
CA ILE A 235 -11.72 9.47 -6.18
C ILE A 235 -10.74 10.55 -5.69
N PRO A 236 -10.87 11.82 -6.08
CA PRO A 236 -9.88 12.84 -5.72
C PRO A 236 -9.64 12.97 -4.21
N SER A 237 -8.37 13.11 -3.81
CA SER A 237 -7.97 13.48 -2.45
C SER A 237 -8.20 14.98 -2.26
N GLN A 238 -9.30 15.36 -1.63
CA GLN A 238 -9.72 16.76 -1.53
C GLN A 238 -9.53 17.31 -0.11
N PHE A 239 -8.83 18.42 0.00
CA PHE A 239 -8.76 19.22 1.21
C PHE A 239 -9.97 20.15 1.30
N ASN A 240 -10.58 20.18 2.47
CA ASN A 240 -11.56 21.15 2.88
C ASN A 240 -10.84 22.33 3.56
N MET A 241 -10.83 23.51 2.92
CA MET A 241 -10.11 24.70 3.37
C MET A 241 -10.93 25.98 3.26
N ASN A 242 -10.71 26.92 4.19
CA ASN A 242 -11.14 28.31 4.03
C ASN A 242 -10.22 29.02 3.01
N ILE A 243 -10.44 28.73 1.73
CA ILE A 243 -9.70 29.32 0.61
C ILE A 243 -9.87 30.85 0.60
N ARG A 244 -8.77 31.58 0.33
CA ARG A 244 -8.75 33.04 0.37
C ARG A 244 -8.60 33.59 -1.04
N GLN A 245 -9.62 34.31 -1.52
CA GLN A 245 -9.58 34.94 -2.83
C GLN A 245 -8.64 36.16 -2.81
N LEU A 246 -7.83 36.33 -3.85
CA LEU A 246 -7.00 37.51 -4.06
C LEU A 246 -7.88 38.69 -4.48
N PRO A 247 -7.64 39.91 -3.97
CA PRO A 247 -8.35 41.10 -4.43
C PRO A 247 -8.22 41.29 -5.94
N ALA A 248 -9.34 41.57 -6.60
CA ALA A 248 -9.41 41.72 -8.05
C ALA A 248 -10.41 42.81 -8.44
N ILE A 249 -9.99 43.74 -9.30
CA ILE A 249 -10.90 44.62 -10.05
C ILE A 249 -11.30 43.85 -11.31
N SER A 250 -12.48 43.24 -11.30
CA SER A 250 -13.02 42.43 -12.40
C SER A 250 -13.89 43.30 -13.30
N THR A 251 -13.39 43.70 -14.46
CA THR A 251 -14.14 44.55 -15.41
C THR A 251 -15.00 43.78 -16.42
N GLY A 252 -14.84 42.46 -16.53
CA GLY A 252 -15.60 41.61 -17.46
C GLY A 252 -16.61 40.66 -16.79
N THR A 253 -17.62 40.28 -17.56
CA THR A 253 -18.61 39.24 -17.21
C THR A 253 -17.95 37.86 -17.16
N ARG A 254 -18.06 37.17 -16.02
CA ARG A 254 -17.54 35.80 -15.88
C ARG A 254 -18.39 34.82 -16.68
N PHE A 255 -17.77 33.83 -17.32
CA PHE A 255 -18.53 32.81 -18.06
C PHE A 255 -19.53 32.06 -17.16
N SER A 256 -19.18 31.88 -15.87
CA SER A 256 -20.01 31.27 -14.84
C SER A 256 -21.36 31.96 -14.55
N SER A 257 -21.57 33.20 -15.00
CA SER A 257 -22.86 33.91 -14.86
C SER A 257 -23.75 33.83 -16.10
N THR A 258 -23.40 32.99 -17.09
CA THR A 258 -24.19 32.82 -18.33
C THR A 258 -25.14 31.62 -18.24
N ALA A 259 -26.29 31.67 -18.91
CA ALA A 259 -27.20 30.51 -19.00
C ALA A 259 -26.52 29.28 -19.64
N LYS A 260 -25.66 29.51 -20.65
CA LYS A 260 -24.87 28.46 -21.32
C LYS A 260 -23.94 27.72 -20.35
N PHE A 261 -23.43 28.37 -19.30
CA PHE A 261 -22.62 27.69 -18.29
C PHE A 261 -23.41 26.60 -17.55
N LEU A 262 -24.66 26.85 -17.18
CA LEU A 262 -25.49 25.86 -16.48
C LEU A 262 -25.84 24.68 -17.41
N GLN A 263 -26.14 24.97 -18.68
CA GLN A 263 -26.39 23.96 -19.71
C GLN A 263 -25.16 23.06 -19.91
N TYR A 264 -24.00 23.64 -20.24
CA TYR A 264 -22.79 22.88 -20.52
C TYR A 264 -22.25 22.14 -19.30
N LEU A 265 -22.42 22.68 -18.09
CA LEU A 265 -22.15 21.96 -16.83
C LEU A 265 -23.01 20.69 -16.72
N HIS A 266 -24.32 20.80 -16.98
CA HIS A 266 -25.23 19.66 -16.93
C HIS A 266 -24.91 18.60 -18.00
N GLU A 267 -24.70 19.03 -19.24
CA GLU A 267 -24.33 18.16 -20.37
C GLU A 267 -22.98 17.46 -20.12
N SER A 268 -21.97 18.19 -19.67
CA SER A 268 -20.63 17.65 -19.38
C SER A 268 -20.64 16.64 -18.25
N SER A 269 -21.34 16.94 -17.13
CA SER A 269 -21.48 16.00 -16.01
C SER A 269 -22.10 14.66 -16.43
N ILE A 270 -23.15 14.69 -17.27
CA ILE A 270 -23.81 13.47 -17.75
C ILE A 270 -22.92 12.72 -18.75
N LEU A 271 -22.29 13.46 -19.69
CA LEU A 271 -21.49 12.88 -20.76
C LEU A 271 -20.20 12.23 -20.22
N ALA A 272 -19.52 12.87 -19.26
CA ALA A 272 -18.29 12.37 -18.66
C ALA A 272 -18.48 10.97 -18.04
N ILE A 273 -19.52 10.80 -17.21
CA ILE A 273 -19.78 9.54 -16.52
C ILE A 273 -20.31 8.45 -17.46
N ARG A 274 -21.13 8.80 -18.48
CA ARG A 274 -21.58 7.86 -19.52
C ARG A 274 -20.40 7.27 -20.28
N ILE A 275 -19.51 8.13 -20.79
CA ILE A 275 -18.34 7.69 -21.56
C ILE A 275 -17.45 6.77 -20.72
N LEU A 276 -17.21 7.12 -19.45
CA LEU A 276 -16.44 6.28 -18.55
C LEU A 276 -17.07 4.89 -18.38
N GLU A 277 -18.36 4.84 -18.02
CA GLU A 277 -19.08 3.58 -17.80
C GLU A 277 -19.15 2.71 -19.07
N ASP A 278 -19.47 3.30 -20.22
CA ASP A 278 -19.58 2.58 -21.49
C ASP A 278 -18.24 1.91 -21.85
N ASN A 279 -17.12 2.60 -21.64
CA ASN A 279 -15.79 2.04 -21.88
C ASN A 279 -15.42 0.97 -20.83
N LEU A 280 -15.77 1.16 -19.55
CA LEU A 280 -15.54 0.14 -18.52
C LEU A 280 -16.36 -1.13 -18.77
N ARG A 281 -17.60 -1.02 -19.25
CA ARG A 281 -18.43 -2.15 -19.68
C ARG A 281 -17.87 -2.84 -20.92
N GLN A 282 -17.34 -2.08 -21.89
CA GLN A 282 -16.71 -2.65 -23.10
C GLN A 282 -15.41 -3.39 -22.79
N ASN A 283 -14.57 -2.87 -21.88
CA ASN A 283 -13.29 -3.50 -21.51
C ASN A 283 -13.44 -4.91 -20.90
N GLN A 284 -14.63 -5.29 -20.43
CA GLN A 284 -14.92 -6.66 -19.97
C GLN A 284 -15.00 -7.70 -21.11
N SER A 285 -14.93 -7.25 -22.37
CA SER A 285 -15.03 -8.10 -23.57
C SER A 285 -13.68 -8.54 -24.19
N ASN A 286 -12.56 -8.34 -23.48
CA ASN A 286 -11.20 -8.79 -23.85
C ASN A 286 -10.57 -8.18 -25.13
N ASP A 287 -10.95 -6.97 -25.56
CA ASP A 287 -10.18 -6.26 -26.59
C ASP A 287 -8.94 -5.59 -25.97
N THR A 288 -7.76 -6.02 -26.42
CA THR A 288 -6.44 -5.58 -25.92
C THR A 288 -5.96 -4.25 -26.50
N ASN A 289 -6.68 -3.65 -27.45
CA ASN A 289 -6.34 -2.36 -28.06
C ASN A 289 -7.07 -1.15 -27.43
N HIS A 290 -7.91 -1.34 -26.41
CA HIS A 290 -8.65 -0.25 -25.79
C HIS A 290 -7.75 0.73 -25.03
N ILE A 291 -7.88 2.02 -25.36
CA ILE A 291 -7.34 3.14 -24.58
C ILE A 291 -8.24 3.36 -23.35
N GLY A 292 -8.22 2.42 -22.40
CA GLY A 292 -9.16 2.34 -21.28
C GLY A 292 -8.93 3.36 -20.16
N PHE A 293 -9.94 3.55 -19.32
CA PHE A 293 -9.91 4.34 -18.08
C PHE A 293 -9.50 3.47 -16.87
N SER A 294 -8.37 2.77 -16.99
CA SER A 294 -7.90 1.83 -15.97
C SER A 294 -7.40 2.56 -14.72
N ARG A 295 -7.96 2.24 -13.55
CA ARG A 295 -7.50 2.80 -12.27
C ARG A 295 -6.31 2.02 -11.69
N ARG A 296 -5.56 2.63 -10.78
CA ARG A 296 -4.52 1.94 -10.00
C ARG A 296 -5.09 1.60 -8.62
N GLN A 297 -5.19 0.31 -8.28
CA GLN A 297 -5.93 -0.12 -7.07
C GLN A 297 -5.16 0.08 -5.74
N ASN A 298 -3.97 0.69 -5.76
CA ASN A 298 -3.03 0.70 -4.64
C ASN A 298 -2.94 2.08 -3.94
N ARG A 299 -4.04 2.54 -3.34
CA ARG A 299 -4.05 3.75 -2.50
C ARG A 299 -3.37 3.50 -1.16
N HIS A 300 -2.63 4.49 -0.66
CA HIS A 300 -1.97 4.42 0.66
C HIS A 300 -2.93 4.60 1.83
N PHE A 301 -3.99 5.38 1.63
CA PHE A 301 -5.00 5.67 2.66
C PHE A 301 -6.42 5.47 2.10
N PRO A 302 -7.39 5.07 2.95
CA PRO A 302 -8.81 5.13 2.58
C PRO A 302 -9.24 6.57 2.30
N TYR A 303 -10.43 6.76 1.71
CA TYR A 303 -10.98 8.09 1.47
C TYR A 303 -11.12 8.86 2.79
N CYS A 304 -10.44 10.00 2.88
CA CYS A 304 -10.40 10.83 4.08
C CYS A 304 -10.89 12.25 3.80
N VAL A 305 -11.61 12.83 4.77
CA VAL A 305 -11.72 14.29 4.90
C VAL A 305 -10.39 14.84 5.40
N LYS A 306 -9.89 15.93 4.81
CA LYS A 306 -8.57 16.52 5.12
C LYS A 306 -8.65 18.04 5.29
N SER A 307 -7.87 18.60 6.20
CA SER A 307 -7.64 20.04 6.33
C SER A 307 -6.21 20.33 6.76
N SER A 308 -5.60 21.36 6.18
CA SER A 308 -4.29 21.86 6.62
C SER A 308 -4.45 22.81 7.80
N SER A 309 -3.46 22.79 8.70
CA SER A 309 -3.26 23.82 9.73
C SER A 309 -3.16 25.24 9.14
N PRO A 310 -3.54 26.31 9.87
CA PRO A 310 -3.48 27.70 9.39
C PRO A 310 -2.08 28.20 8.98
N LYS A 311 -1.02 27.50 9.42
CA LYS A 311 0.39 27.79 9.09
C LYS A 311 0.99 26.86 8.03
N ASP A 312 0.21 25.91 7.53
CA ASP A 312 0.65 24.89 6.56
C ASP A 312 1.83 24.04 7.09
N GLU A 313 1.74 23.62 8.37
CA GLU A 313 2.76 22.85 9.10
C GLU A 313 2.37 21.39 9.36
N PHE A 314 1.07 21.07 9.33
CA PHE A 314 0.52 19.72 9.45
C PHE A 314 -0.87 19.60 8.81
N ILE A 315 -1.30 18.37 8.54
CA ILE A 315 -2.62 17.99 8.04
C ILE A 315 -3.39 17.28 9.14
N PHE A 316 -4.63 17.68 9.42
CA PHE A 316 -5.60 16.86 10.13
C PHE A 316 -6.46 16.10 9.12
N TYR A 317 -6.65 14.80 9.32
CA TYR A 317 -7.50 13.99 8.46
C TYR A 317 -8.25 12.88 9.20
N SER A 318 -9.35 12.41 8.63
CA SER A 318 -10.13 11.30 9.16
C SER A 318 -10.80 10.51 8.03
N ASN A 319 -10.90 9.20 8.17
CA ASN A 319 -11.67 8.35 7.25
C ASN A 319 -13.20 8.44 7.46
N ILE A 320 -13.68 9.24 8.43
CA ILE A 320 -15.11 9.42 8.67
C ILE A 320 -15.67 10.51 7.76
N LEU A 321 -16.21 10.07 6.63
CA LEU A 321 -16.89 10.93 5.67
C LEU A 321 -18.25 11.42 6.20
N PRO A 322 -18.78 12.57 5.72
CA PRO A 322 -20.10 13.08 6.10
C PRO A 322 -21.28 12.14 5.75
N PHE A 323 -21.07 11.21 4.82
CA PHE A 323 -21.99 10.12 4.47
C PHE A 323 -21.18 8.97 3.83
N ASP A 324 -21.68 7.73 3.95
CA ASP A 324 -20.97 6.52 3.55
C ASP A 324 -21.03 6.30 2.01
N ILE A 325 -20.17 7.00 1.25
CA ILE A 325 -20.23 7.05 -0.24
C ILE A 325 -20.14 5.68 -0.94
N GLU A 326 -19.33 4.76 -0.41
CA GLU A 326 -19.07 3.44 -1.01
C GLU A 326 -20.31 2.53 -1.02
N HIS A 327 -21.26 2.81 -0.14
CA HIS A 327 -22.51 2.05 0.01
C HIS A 327 -23.65 2.62 -0.85
N ILE A 328 -23.38 3.63 -1.70
CA ILE A 328 -24.38 4.28 -2.57
C ILE A 328 -24.14 3.81 -4.02
N PRO A 329 -24.60 2.61 -4.41
CA PRO A 329 -24.34 2.06 -5.74
C PRO A 329 -24.84 3.00 -6.83
N PHE A 330 -24.09 3.11 -7.92
CA PHE A 330 -24.46 3.92 -9.07
C PHE A 330 -25.06 3.08 -10.20
N ASN A 331 -26.05 3.64 -10.90
CA ASN A 331 -26.60 3.06 -12.13
C ASN A 331 -27.01 4.20 -13.06
N ILE A 332 -26.30 4.42 -14.18
CA ILE A 332 -26.55 5.57 -15.07
C ILE A 332 -28.00 5.68 -15.56
N SER A 333 -28.64 4.56 -15.87
CA SER A 333 -30.01 4.51 -16.39
C SER A 333 -31.04 5.08 -15.42
N LYS A 334 -30.70 5.18 -14.13
CA LYS A 334 -31.54 5.76 -13.06
C LYS A 334 -30.94 7.06 -12.51
N ASP A 335 -29.62 7.09 -12.34
CA ASP A 335 -28.90 8.07 -11.54
C ASP A 335 -28.08 9.08 -12.36
N TYR A 336 -28.24 9.16 -13.68
CA TYR A 336 -27.46 10.09 -14.54
C TYR A 336 -27.43 11.55 -14.07
N LYS A 337 -28.40 12.00 -13.26
CA LYS A 337 -28.41 13.35 -12.66
C LYS A 337 -27.56 13.51 -11.40
N ARG A 338 -26.95 12.44 -10.86
CA ARG A 338 -26.20 12.42 -9.57
C ARG A 338 -25.09 13.49 -9.51
N GLY A 339 -24.30 13.65 -10.57
CA GLY A 339 -23.27 14.71 -10.64
C GLY A 339 -23.72 16.02 -11.27
N THR A 340 -25.00 16.36 -11.22
CA THR A 340 -25.53 17.59 -11.83
C THR A 340 -26.03 18.55 -10.76
N ARG A 341 -26.21 19.84 -11.11
CA ARG A 341 -26.82 20.85 -10.21
C ARG A 341 -28.25 20.55 -9.75
N ASN A 342 -28.90 19.53 -10.30
CA ASN A 342 -30.19 19.04 -9.79
C ASN A 342 -30.02 18.16 -8.52
N ASN A 343 -28.81 17.69 -8.23
CA ASN A 343 -28.44 16.94 -7.04
C ASN A 343 -27.41 17.75 -6.22
N LEU A 344 -27.88 18.89 -5.68
CA LEU A 344 -27.15 19.71 -4.72
C LEU A 344 -27.56 19.34 -3.29
N PRO A 345 -26.69 19.53 -2.30
CA PRO A 345 -26.96 19.09 -0.94
C PRO A 345 -28.04 19.95 -0.24
N THR A 346 -28.91 19.30 0.53
CA THR A 346 -30.01 19.99 1.24
C THR A 346 -29.49 20.75 2.47
N ARG A 347 -30.09 21.93 2.74
CA ARG A 347 -29.63 22.86 3.80
C ARG A 347 -29.39 22.19 5.15
N SER A 348 -30.29 21.33 5.62
CA SER A 348 -30.20 20.73 6.96
C SER A 348 -28.97 19.84 7.17
N LYS A 349 -28.64 18.98 6.20
CA LYS A 349 -27.44 18.11 6.28
C LYS A 349 -26.14 18.91 6.16
N VAL A 350 -26.14 19.92 5.28
CA VAL A 350 -24.99 20.80 5.05
C VAL A 350 -24.68 21.64 6.28
N SER A 351 -25.68 22.27 6.91
CA SER A 351 -25.44 23.15 8.07
C SER A 351 -24.70 22.43 9.19
N PHE A 352 -25.02 21.16 9.46
CA PHE A 352 -24.28 20.38 10.44
C PHE A 352 -22.81 20.19 10.01
N PHE A 353 -22.56 19.75 8.79
CA PHE A 353 -21.20 19.56 8.27
C PHE A 353 -20.38 20.85 8.30
N LEU A 354 -20.90 21.96 7.78
CA LEU A 354 -20.22 23.26 7.77
C LEU A 354 -19.79 23.72 9.18
N SER A 355 -20.58 23.39 10.19
CA SER A 355 -20.32 23.76 11.59
C SER A 355 -19.27 22.87 12.27
N HIS A 356 -18.95 21.70 11.69
CA HIS A 356 -18.16 20.65 12.33
C HIS A 356 -17.14 19.98 11.37
N THR A 357 -16.70 20.71 10.35
CA THR A 357 -15.73 20.22 9.34
C THR A 357 -14.37 19.87 9.97
N THR A 358 -13.49 19.20 9.22
CA THR A 358 -12.09 18.98 9.61
C THR A 358 -11.30 20.27 9.85
N LEU A 359 -11.71 21.41 9.29
CA LEU A 359 -11.13 22.72 9.63
C LEU A 359 -11.32 23.05 11.10
N LYS A 360 -12.43 22.59 11.70
CA LYS A 360 -12.74 22.81 13.11
C LYS A 360 -11.88 21.99 14.07
N ALA A 361 -11.00 21.14 13.57
CA ALA A 361 -9.95 20.50 14.37
C ALA A 361 -8.63 21.30 14.38
N VAL A 362 -8.50 22.33 13.52
CA VAL A 362 -7.23 23.03 13.26
C VAL A 362 -7.36 24.56 13.19
N ASP A 363 -8.53 25.15 13.39
CA ASP A 363 -8.75 26.59 13.17
C ASP A 363 -8.34 27.51 14.34
N ASP A 364 -7.51 27.01 15.26
CA ASP A 364 -6.98 27.69 16.46
C ASP A 364 -8.05 28.28 17.41
N ASP A 365 -9.35 28.00 17.21
CA ASP A 365 -10.44 28.43 18.09
C ASP A 365 -10.87 27.28 19.04
N PRO A 366 -10.66 27.40 20.37
CA PRO A 366 -11.04 26.37 21.33
C PRO A 366 -12.56 26.20 21.53
N LYS A 367 -13.39 27.02 20.86
CA LYS A 367 -14.86 26.90 20.88
C LYS A 367 -15.41 26.02 19.76
N THR A 368 -14.59 25.68 18.77
CA THR A 368 -14.95 24.83 17.64
C THR A 368 -14.35 23.43 17.77
N CYS A 369 -14.98 22.45 17.12
CA CYS A 369 -14.44 21.10 17.01
C CYS A 369 -14.95 20.41 15.74
N TRP A 370 -14.14 19.50 15.21
CA TRP A 370 -14.62 18.52 14.22
C TRP A 370 -15.55 17.50 14.91
N HIS A 371 -16.67 17.17 14.25
CA HIS A 371 -17.64 16.19 14.76
C HIS A 371 -18.28 15.44 13.58
N PRO A 372 -18.19 14.10 13.51
CA PRO A 372 -18.65 13.32 12.35
C PRO A 372 -20.18 13.15 12.20
N GLY A 373 -21.02 13.88 12.95
CA GLY A 373 -22.49 13.79 12.88
C GLY A 373 -23.15 12.48 13.32
N ARG A 374 -22.38 11.40 13.46
CA ARG A 374 -22.80 10.08 13.93
C ARG A 374 -21.81 9.52 14.96
N ASN A 375 -22.17 8.40 15.57
CA ASN A 375 -21.23 7.62 16.39
C ASN A 375 -20.08 7.08 15.52
N VAL A 376 -18.89 7.01 16.12
CA VAL A 376 -17.69 6.44 15.51
C VAL A 376 -17.79 4.91 15.51
N ARG A 377 -17.42 4.28 14.40
CA ARG A 377 -17.44 2.82 14.21
C ARG A 377 -16.05 2.21 14.43
N GLN A 378 -15.99 0.89 14.61
CA GLN A 378 -14.72 0.16 14.63
C GLN A 378 -13.93 0.38 13.32
N GLY A 379 -12.62 0.61 13.43
CA GLY A 379 -11.75 0.87 12.28
C GLY A 379 -11.80 2.31 11.76
N GLU A 380 -12.65 3.16 12.33
CA GLU A 380 -12.62 4.60 12.07
C GLU A 380 -11.57 5.29 12.93
N PHE A 381 -10.93 6.30 12.34
CA PHE A 381 -9.83 7.03 12.94
C PHE A 381 -9.81 8.51 12.54
N PHE A 382 -9.11 9.31 13.33
CA PHE A 382 -8.54 10.57 12.88
C PHE A 382 -7.02 10.53 13.05
N ALA A 383 -6.30 11.33 12.27
CA ALA A 383 -4.85 11.32 12.25
C ALA A 383 -4.28 12.71 11.93
N ILE A 384 -3.01 12.87 12.27
CA ILE A 384 -2.22 14.07 12.01
C ILE A 384 -0.98 13.67 11.23
N ASP A 385 -0.73 14.32 10.10
CA ASP A 385 0.49 14.23 9.30
C ASP A 385 1.29 15.53 9.45
N PHE A 386 2.49 15.45 10.01
CA PHE A 386 3.39 16.60 10.22
C PHE A 386 4.24 16.96 8.99
N LEU A 387 3.83 16.49 7.80
CA LEU A 387 4.39 16.69 6.46
C LEU A 387 5.73 15.98 6.19
N TYR A 388 6.53 15.81 7.24
CA TYR A 388 7.82 15.13 7.24
C TYR A 388 8.09 14.55 8.65
N ILE A 389 9.06 13.65 8.77
CA ILE A 389 9.42 13.05 10.05
C ILE A 389 9.93 14.14 11.01
N ARG A 390 9.20 14.40 12.10
CA ARG A 390 9.52 15.41 13.14
C ARG A 390 10.20 14.78 14.34
N THR A 391 11.02 15.57 15.04
CA THR A 391 11.49 15.30 16.40
C THR A 391 11.10 16.44 17.34
N ASN A 392 11.11 16.16 18.66
CA ASN A 392 10.90 17.14 19.73
C ASN A 392 9.57 17.93 19.65
N LEU A 393 8.58 17.36 18.96
CA LEU A 393 7.22 17.86 18.86
C LEU A 393 6.52 17.82 20.24
N SER A 394 5.81 18.89 20.59
CA SER A 394 4.80 18.91 21.65
C SER A 394 3.52 19.55 21.14
N PHE A 395 2.36 18.94 21.44
CA PHE A 395 1.04 19.44 21.05
C PHE A 395 -0.06 18.92 21.99
N SER A 396 -1.25 19.50 21.92
CA SER A 396 -2.40 19.10 22.74
C SER A 396 -3.64 18.87 21.90
N LEU A 397 -4.38 17.81 22.21
CA LEU A 397 -5.69 17.50 21.62
C LEU A 397 -6.78 17.59 22.67
N THR A 398 -7.83 18.36 22.40
CA THR A 398 -9.03 18.42 23.25
C THR A 398 -10.10 17.52 22.66
N ILE A 399 -10.45 16.43 23.36
CA ILE A 399 -11.44 15.44 22.92
C ILE A 399 -12.63 15.48 23.88
N GLY A 400 -13.84 15.68 23.36
CA GLY A 400 -15.09 15.58 24.12
C GLY A 400 -15.75 14.22 23.91
N HIS A 401 -15.66 13.32 24.89
CA HIS A 401 -16.25 11.97 24.80
C HIS A 401 -16.63 11.39 26.17
N THR A 402 -17.35 10.26 26.16
CA THR A 402 -17.56 9.41 27.33
C THR A 402 -16.22 8.91 27.92
N TRP A 403 -16.19 8.74 29.24
CA TRP A 403 -15.06 8.15 30.01
C TRP A 403 -14.62 6.78 29.48
N GLU A 404 -15.55 6.00 28.92
CA GLU A 404 -15.27 4.67 28.39
C GLU A 404 -14.42 4.69 27.11
N LEU A 405 -14.60 5.65 26.19
CA LEU A 405 -13.74 5.73 25.01
C LEU A 405 -12.33 6.16 25.40
N GLN A 406 -12.17 7.07 26.37
CA GLN A 406 -10.86 7.58 26.81
C GLN A 406 -9.89 6.44 27.20
N LYS A 407 -10.37 5.40 27.88
CA LYS A 407 -9.56 4.21 28.24
C LYS A 407 -9.14 3.36 27.04
N ASN A 408 -9.79 3.54 25.91
CA ASN A 408 -9.82 2.65 24.76
C ASN A 408 -9.49 3.37 23.44
N ILE A 409 -8.80 4.53 23.49
CA ILE A 409 -8.24 5.15 22.29
C ILE A 409 -6.94 4.41 21.95
N ASP A 410 -6.90 3.72 20.81
CA ASP A 410 -5.69 3.09 20.29
C ASP A 410 -4.89 4.12 19.50
N ILE A 411 -3.75 4.53 20.06
CA ILE A 411 -2.83 5.49 19.45
C ILE A 411 -1.83 4.72 18.59
N LYS A 412 -1.75 5.05 17.30
CA LYS A 412 -0.75 4.50 16.39
C LYS A 412 0.20 5.57 15.87
N LEU A 413 1.46 5.20 15.66
CA LEU A 413 2.52 6.06 15.14
C LEU A 413 3.07 5.47 13.83
N SER A 414 3.47 6.33 12.89
CA SER A 414 4.14 5.93 11.65
C SER A 414 5.11 6.99 11.13
N PHE A 415 6.15 6.55 10.41
CA PHE A 415 7.03 7.42 9.63
C PHE A 415 6.53 7.64 8.20
N ASP A 416 5.89 6.64 7.60
CA ASP A 416 5.73 6.52 6.14
C ASP A 416 4.27 6.24 5.70
N GLY A 417 3.36 6.10 6.66
CA GLY A 417 1.94 5.82 6.43
C GLY A 417 1.62 4.36 6.11
N LEU A 418 2.63 3.50 5.93
CA LEU A 418 2.45 2.07 5.68
C LEU A 418 2.68 1.24 6.94
N TRP A 419 3.79 1.48 7.64
CA TRP A 419 4.15 0.75 8.85
C TRP A 419 3.69 1.51 10.09
N TRP A 420 2.78 0.89 10.83
CA TRP A 420 2.13 1.47 12.01
C TRP A 420 2.38 0.63 13.25
N ILE A 421 2.80 1.28 14.33
CA ILE A 421 2.98 0.67 15.65
C ILE A 421 1.97 1.24 16.64
N THR A 422 1.38 0.41 17.50
CA THR A 422 0.49 0.84 18.58
C THR A 422 1.31 1.32 19.78
N TYR A 423 1.10 2.56 20.21
CA TYR A 423 1.73 3.15 21.37
C TYR A 423 0.94 2.85 22.65
N ARG A 424 1.47 1.99 23.52
CA ARG A 424 0.81 1.56 24.78
C ARG A 424 1.37 2.21 26.06
N SER A 425 2.34 3.12 25.95
CA SER A 425 2.93 3.77 27.13
C SER A 425 2.17 5.04 27.53
N SER A 426 2.21 5.40 28.81
CA SER A 426 1.78 6.73 29.30
C SER A 426 2.92 7.75 29.29
N LYS A 427 4.18 7.35 29.03
CA LYS A 427 5.31 8.27 28.92
C LYS A 427 5.02 9.34 27.86
N GLY A 428 5.32 10.61 28.16
CA GLY A 428 5.08 11.74 27.25
C GLY A 428 3.62 11.97 26.84
N ILE A 429 2.64 11.24 27.40
CA ILE A 429 1.21 11.47 27.19
C ILE A 429 0.58 11.83 28.52
N THR A 430 0.19 13.09 28.68
CA THR A 430 -0.55 13.55 29.87
C THR A 430 -2.00 13.77 29.50
N ILE A 431 -2.92 13.01 30.11
CA ILE A 431 -4.37 13.22 29.94
C ILE A 431 -4.92 13.95 31.16
N LYS A 432 -5.57 15.10 30.95
CA LYS A 432 -6.24 15.88 31.99
C LYS A 432 -7.72 16.04 31.65
N SER A 433 -8.60 15.79 32.60
CA SER A 433 -10.00 16.20 32.47
C SER A 433 -10.11 17.72 32.50
N GLN A 434 -11.04 18.25 31.72
CA GLN A 434 -11.38 19.67 31.69
C GLN A 434 -12.88 19.82 31.93
N ASN A 435 -13.26 20.66 32.90
CA ASN A 435 -14.65 20.93 33.21
C ASN A 435 -15.29 21.74 32.07
N SER A 436 -16.11 21.06 31.26
CA SER A 436 -16.96 21.69 30.25
C SER A 436 -18.21 22.28 30.89
N ARG A 437 -18.76 23.35 30.30
CA ARG A 437 -20.12 23.83 30.61
C ARG A 437 -21.23 22.99 29.94
N SER A 438 -20.85 21.95 29.19
CA SER A 438 -21.77 21.01 28.54
C SER A 438 -21.79 19.66 29.27
N ASN A 439 -22.87 18.88 29.09
CA ASN A 439 -23.01 17.52 29.65
C ASN A 439 -22.03 16.48 29.05
N LYS A 440 -20.99 16.91 28.32
CA LYS A 440 -19.92 16.05 27.78
C LYS A 440 -18.61 16.38 28.49
N GLN A 441 -18.00 15.38 29.12
CA GLN A 441 -16.68 15.53 29.73
C GLN A 441 -15.62 15.75 28.62
N GLN A 442 -14.75 16.73 28.83
CA GLN A 442 -13.64 17.05 27.92
C GLN A 442 -12.32 16.55 28.51
N TYR A 443 -11.42 16.11 27.64
CA TYR A 443 -10.06 15.71 28.02
C TYR A 443 -9.05 16.43 27.13
N VAL A 444 -8.03 16.99 27.75
CA VAL A 444 -6.84 17.49 27.05
C VAL A 444 -5.78 16.39 27.12
N ILE A 445 -5.43 15.84 25.96
CA ILE A 445 -4.33 14.90 25.78
C ILE A 445 -3.11 15.69 25.30
N VAL A 446 -2.12 15.87 26.16
CA VAL A 446 -0.86 16.55 25.83
C VAL A 446 0.18 15.51 25.44
N PHE A 447 0.72 15.66 24.25
CA PHE A 447 1.85 14.90 23.71
C PHE A 447 3.13 15.69 23.90
N ASN A 448 4.17 15.06 24.44
CA ASN A 448 5.53 15.56 24.43
C ASN A 448 6.48 14.43 24.00
N SER A 449 6.87 14.44 22.73
CA SER A 449 7.70 13.40 22.12
C SER A 449 9.09 13.26 22.78
N THR A 450 9.65 14.32 23.38
CA THR A 450 10.95 14.28 24.08
C THR A 450 10.95 13.35 25.30
N GLN A 451 9.76 12.99 25.80
CA GLN A 451 9.57 12.10 26.95
C GLN A 451 9.27 10.64 26.55
N PHE A 452 9.21 10.33 25.25
CA PHE A 452 9.09 8.95 24.78
C PHE A 452 10.44 8.22 24.92
N ASN A 453 10.55 6.98 24.45
CA ASN A 453 11.86 6.32 24.32
C ASN A 453 12.59 6.84 23.06
N ALA A 454 13.92 6.74 23.02
CA ALA A 454 14.69 7.00 21.80
C ALA A 454 14.13 6.17 20.61
N GLY A 455 14.13 6.75 19.41
CA GLY A 455 13.41 6.22 18.24
C GLY A 455 11.95 6.69 18.13
N PHE A 456 11.19 6.68 19.22
CA PHE A 456 9.82 7.22 19.26
C PHE A 456 9.74 8.75 19.32
N HIS A 457 10.84 9.42 19.65
CA HIS A 457 10.93 10.89 19.57
C HIS A 457 10.69 11.38 18.14
N SER A 458 10.86 10.49 17.15
CA SER A 458 10.63 10.72 15.74
C SER A 458 9.28 10.14 15.28
N PHE A 459 8.49 10.89 14.50
CA PHE A 459 7.36 10.37 13.70
C PHE A 459 6.89 11.40 12.66
N ARG A 460 6.20 10.94 11.59
CA ARG A 460 5.47 11.81 10.66
C ARG A 460 3.97 11.78 10.94
N TYR A 461 3.44 10.61 11.26
CA TYR A 461 2.02 10.37 11.47
C TYR A 461 1.71 9.93 12.89
N ILE A 462 0.59 10.42 13.42
CA ILE A 462 -0.09 9.87 14.59
C ILE A 462 -1.57 9.68 14.28
N ALA A 463 -2.11 8.49 14.54
CA ALA A 463 -3.50 8.12 14.32
C ALA A 463 -4.16 7.68 15.62
N PHE A 464 -5.46 7.94 15.73
CA PHE A 464 -6.29 7.68 16.89
C PHE A 464 -7.49 6.85 16.45
N ASN A 465 -7.45 5.56 16.72
CA ASN A 465 -8.48 4.61 16.27
C ASN A 465 -9.55 4.41 17.35
N ALA A 466 -10.80 4.28 16.94
CA ALA A 466 -11.82 3.64 17.77
C ALA A 466 -11.45 2.15 17.90
N SER A 467 -10.90 1.77 19.06
CA SER A 467 -10.40 0.43 19.29
C SER A 467 -11.51 -0.58 19.56
N VAL A 468 -11.15 -1.86 19.44
CA VAL A 468 -12.00 -2.97 19.89
C VAL A 468 -11.76 -3.20 21.38
N ASN A 469 -12.80 -3.00 22.19
CA ASN A 469 -12.88 -3.58 23.54
C ASN A 469 -13.02 -5.11 23.46
N GLN A 470 -11.90 -5.76 23.11
CA GLN A 470 -11.65 -7.20 23.28
C GLN A 470 -10.18 -7.54 23.11
N ILE A 471 -9.40 -6.77 22.34
CA ILE A 471 -7.96 -7.08 22.15
C ILE A 471 -7.15 -6.82 23.44
N GLY A 472 -7.56 -5.92 24.33
CA GLY A 472 -6.86 -5.76 25.62
C GLY A 472 -6.84 -7.04 26.46
N GLN A 473 -7.96 -7.76 26.53
CA GLN A 473 -8.09 -9.00 27.31
C GLN A 473 -7.70 -10.23 26.48
N ASN A 474 -8.06 -10.27 25.20
CA ASN A 474 -7.61 -11.33 24.30
C ASN A 474 -6.11 -11.25 24.00
N TRP A 475 -5.39 -10.12 24.15
CA TRP A 475 -3.96 -10.08 23.83
C TRP A 475 -3.12 -10.84 24.86
N ASP A 476 -3.48 -10.80 26.14
CA ASP A 476 -2.81 -11.65 27.14
C ASP A 476 -3.15 -13.13 26.91
N GLN A 477 -4.40 -13.44 26.54
CA GLN A 477 -4.78 -14.81 26.13
C GLN A 477 -4.11 -15.25 24.82
N TYR A 478 -3.93 -14.37 23.84
CA TYR A 478 -3.30 -14.66 22.54
C TYR A 478 -1.79 -14.77 22.70
N LYS A 479 -1.19 -13.97 23.59
CA LYS A 479 0.22 -14.08 23.99
C LYS A 479 0.46 -15.35 24.80
N GLN A 480 -0.47 -15.76 25.67
CA GLN A 480 -0.43 -17.06 26.34
C GLN A 480 -0.57 -18.20 25.33
N ASN A 481 -1.55 -18.18 24.43
CA ASN A 481 -1.76 -19.20 23.40
C ASN A 481 -0.59 -19.26 22.41
N PHE A 482 0.00 -18.12 22.03
CA PHE A 482 1.18 -18.04 21.16
C PHE A 482 2.43 -18.58 21.87
N ASN A 483 2.66 -18.20 23.13
CA ASN A 483 3.76 -18.76 23.92
C ASN A 483 3.56 -20.27 24.17
N GLN A 484 2.32 -20.73 24.40
CA GLN A 484 1.99 -22.15 24.48
C GLN A 484 2.25 -22.85 23.14
N GLY A 485 1.89 -22.24 22.00
CA GLY A 485 2.19 -22.76 20.67
C GLY A 485 3.69 -22.84 20.38
N ILE A 486 4.46 -21.80 20.71
CA ILE A 486 5.94 -21.79 20.63
C ILE A 486 6.52 -22.89 21.53
N ASN A 487 6.03 -23.03 22.77
CA ASN A 487 6.49 -24.07 23.70
C ASN A 487 6.11 -25.48 23.23
N GLN A 488 4.93 -25.67 22.63
CA GLN A 488 4.52 -26.95 22.02
C GLN A 488 5.35 -27.27 20.78
N ILE A 489 5.67 -26.28 19.94
CA ILE A 489 6.58 -26.44 18.81
C ILE A 489 7.98 -26.82 19.31
N GLY A 490 8.47 -26.15 20.36
CA GLY A 490 9.73 -26.50 21.02
C GLY A 490 9.74 -27.93 21.56
N GLN A 491 8.71 -28.32 22.33
CA GLN A 491 8.55 -29.69 22.86
C GLN A 491 8.44 -30.73 21.75
N ASN A 492 7.70 -30.45 20.67
CA ASN A 492 7.61 -31.33 19.51
C ASN A 492 8.97 -31.45 18.80
N PHE A 493 9.74 -30.37 18.71
CA PHE A 493 11.07 -30.36 18.09
C PHE A 493 12.11 -31.08 18.96
N ASP A 494 12.05 -30.92 20.29
CA ASP A 494 12.84 -31.68 21.26
C ASP A 494 12.48 -33.16 21.24
N GLN A 495 11.19 -33.51 21.10
CA GLN A 495 10.76 -34.89 20.93
C GLN A 495 11.22 -35.46 19.58
N TYR A 496 11.16 -34.68 18.49
CA TYR A 496 11.69 -35.09 17.18
C TYR A 496 13.20 -35.31 17.24
N ARG A 497 13.92 -34.44 17.95
CA ARG A 497 15.36 -34.54 18.21
C ARG A 497 15.68 -35.76 19.06
N GLN A 498 14.95 -36.01 20.15
CA GLN A 498 15.12 -37.21 20.97
C GLN A 498 14.83 -38.49 20.17
N ASN A 499 13.80 -38.51 19.33
CA ASN A 499 13.50 -39.64 18.44
C ASN A 499 14.59 -39.82 17.37
N PHE A 500 15.16 -38.73 16.84
CA PHE A 500 16.29 -38.76 15.91
C PHE A 500 17.56 -39.28 16.60
N ASP A 501 17.90 -38.76 17.78
CA ASP A 501 19.04 -39.19 18.59
C ASP A 501 18.87 -40.67 19.04
N GLN A 502 17.67 -41.10 19.39
CA GLN A 502 17.35 -42.52 19.64
C GLN A 502 17.51 -43.37 18.37
N GLY A 503 17.07 -42.89 17.21
CA GLY A 503 17.26 -43.57 15.92
C GLY A 503 18.73 -43.69 15.54
N VAL A 504 19.52 -42.63 15.71
CA VAL A 504 20.98 -42.63 15.51
C VAL A 504 21.67 -43.58 16.50
N ASN A 505 21.27 -43.59 17.77
CA ASN A 505 21.79 -44.51 18.77
C ASN A 505 21.42 -45.98 18.47
N GLN A 506 20.20 -46.26 18.00
CA GLN A 506 19.80 -47.59 17.53
C GLN A 506 20.60 -48.03 16.30
N ILE A 507 20.85 -47.12 15.35
CA ILE A 507 21.72 -47.38 14.20
C ILE A 507 23.15 -47.70 14.67
N GLY A 508 23.67 -46.95 15.64
CA GLY A 508 24.97 -47.21 16.27
C GLY A 508 25.03 -48.58 16.95
N GLN A 509 24.05 -48.91 17.79
CA GLN A 509 23.95 -50.21 18.46
C GLN A 509 23.83 -51.38 17.48
N ASN A 510 23.03 -51.22 16.42
CA ASN A 510 22.92 -52.20 15.34
C ASN A 510 24.26 -52.37 14.60
N PHE A 511 25.01 -51.30 14.37
CA PHE A 511 26.31 -51.34 13.71
C PHE A 511 27.38 -52.00 14.60
N ASP A 512 27.39 -51.72 15.90
CA ASP A 512 28.24 -52.39 16.89
C ASP A 512 27.89 -53.87 17.03
N GLN A 513 26.60 -54.22 17.04
CA GLN A 513 26.16 -55.63 17.03
C GLN A 513 26.59 -56.33 15.73
N TYR A 514 26.47 -55.67 14.57
CA TYR A 514 26.94 -56.21 13.29
C TYR A 514 28.46 -56.42 13.30
N ARG A 515 29.22 -55.47 13.86
CA ARG A 515 30.68 -55.58 14.05
C ARG A 515 31.07 -56.69 15.02
N GLN A 516 30.32 -56.88 16.12
CA GLN A 516 30.54 -57.99 17.06
C GLN A 516 30.23 -59.34 16.41
N ASN A 517 29.10 -59.46 15.68
CA ASN A 517 28.74 -60.67 14.94
C ASN A 517 29.77 -60.99 13.85
N PHE A 518 30.28 -59.98 13.13
CA PHE A 518 31.36 -60.14 12.17
C PHE A 518 32.65 -60.64 12.83
N ASN A 519 33.07 -60.04 13.95
CA ASN A 519 34.24 -60.49 14.70
C ASN A 519 34.06 -61.91 15.27
N GLN A 520 32.85 -62.27 15.73
CA GLN A 520 32.53 -63.63 16.16
C GLN A 520 32.60 -64.62 15.00
N GLY A 521 32.09 -64.26 13.82
CA GLY A 521 32.20 -65.07 12.60
C GLY A 521 33.65 -65.29 12.17
N VAL A 522 34.47 -64.23 12.18
CA VAL A 522 35.93 -64.33 11.92
C VAL A 522 36.62 -65.23 12.95
N ASN A 523 36.29 -65.09 14.24
CA ASN A 523 36.85 -65.94 15.30
C ASN A 523 36.41 -67.41 15.17
N GLN A 524 35.15 -67.67 14.80
CA GLN A 524 34.65 -69.03 14.51
C GLN A 524 35.33 -69.64 13.29
N ILE A 525 35.59 -68.87 12.23
CA ILE A 525 36.37 -69.31 11.08
C ILE A 525 37.80 -69.68 11.51
N GLY A 526 38.42 -68.88 12.38
CA GLY A 526 39.72 -69.19 12.98
C GLY A 526 39.72 -70.49 13.79
N GLN A 527 38.74 -70.66 14.69
CA GLN A 527 38.59 -71.86 15.50
C GLN A 527 38.31 -73.12 14.66
N ASN A 528 37.45 -73.01 13.63
CA ASN A 528 37.20 -74.09 12.68
C ASN A 528 38.46 -74.45 11.88
N TRP A 529 39.30 -73.47 11.52
CA TRP A 529 40.57 -73.70 10.83
C TRP A 529 41.59 -74.40 11.73
N ASP A 530 41.69 -74.01 13.00
CA ASP A 530 42.56 -74.68 13.97
C ASP A 530 42.06 -76.09 14.31
N GLN A 531 40.75 -76.30 14.42
CA GLN A 531 40.16 -77.63 14.56
C GLN A 531 40.39 -78.49 13.30
N TYR A 532 40.30 -77.91 12.10
CA TYR A 532 40.63 -78.60 10.86
C TYR A 532 42.11 -79.01 10.82
N LYS A 533 43.03 -78.12 11.22
CA LYS A 533 44.46 -78.45 11.42
C LYS A 533 44.66 -79.58 12.42
N GLN A 534 43.97 -79.55 13.56
CA GLN A 534 44.08 -80.60 14.58
C GLN A 534 43.55 -81.93 14.07
N ASN A 535 42.38 -81.95 13.42
CA ASN A 535 41.80 -83.15 12.81
C ASN A 535 42.68 -83.70 11.67
N PHE A 536 43.28 -82.83 10.85
CA PHE A 536 44.25 -83.22 9.82
C PHE A 536 45.49 -83.86 10.44
N ASN A 537 46.08 -83.23 11.47
CA ASN A 537 47.23 -83.78 12.20
C ASN A 537 46.90 -85.09 12.94
N GLN A 538 45.69 -85.22 13.49
CA GLN A 538 45.20 -86.47 14.07
C GLN A 538 45.02 -87.55 13.00
N GLY A 539 44.51 -87.21 11.81
CA GLY A 539 44.43 -88.10 10.66
C GLY A 539 45.80 -88.57 10.17
N ILE A 540 46.78 -87.67 10.08
CA ILE A 540 48.20 -87.99 9.80
C ILE A 540 48.74 -88.97 10.86
N ASN A 541 48.46 -88.72 12.15
CA ASN A 541 48.94 -89.57 13.25
C ASN A 541 48.24 -90.95 13.27
N GLN A 542 46.93 -91.01 13.03
CA GLN A 542 46.16 -92.25 12.92
C GLN A 542 46.58 -93.07 11.69
N PHE A 543 46.80 -92.41 10.54
CA PHE A 543 47.38 -93.06 9.36
C PHE A 543 48.77 -93.61 9.67
N THR A 544 49.63 -92.85 10.37
CA THR A 544 50.96 -93.30 10.79
C THR A 544 50.89 -94.50 11.74
N GLN A 545 49.95 -94.50 12.70
CA GLN A 545 49.73 -95.61 13.63
C GLN A 545 49.17 -96.85 12.92
N GLY A 546 48.17 -96.69 12.05
CA GLY A 546 47.60 -97.75 11.22
C GLY A 546 48.62 -98.35 10.25
N TRP A 547 49.49 -97.53 9.67
CA TRP A 547 50.61 -97.97 8.84
C TRP A 547 51.63 -98.80 9.64
N ASN A 548 51.96 -98.35 10.87
CA ASN A 548 52.84 -99.11 11.76
C ASN A 548 52.20 -100.44 12.25
N GLN A 549 50.89 -100.48 12.50
CA GLN A 549 50.16 -101.70 12.85
C GLN A 549 50.02 -102.66 11.66
N PHE A 550 49.73 -102.15 10.46
CA PHE A 550 49.75 -102.94 9.21
C PHE A 550 51.14 -103.56 8.99
N ARG A 551 52.20 -102.76 9.16
CA ARG A 551 53.60 -103.21 9.10
C ARG A 551 53.96 -104.26 10.16
N GLN A 552 53.29 -104.28 11.31
CA GLN A 552 53.48 -105.27 12.37
C GLN A 552 52.63 -106.55 12.21
N ASN A 553 51.47 -106.46 11.56
CA ASN A 553 50.51 -107.58 11.46
C ASN A 553 50.52 -108.33 10.11
N PHE A 554 51.03 -107.72 9.03
CA PHE A 554 51.00 -108.32 7.68
C PHE A 554 52.38 -108.61 7.07
N ILE A 555 53.45 -108.55 7.86
CA ILE A 555 54.81 -108.92 7.43
C ILE A 555 55.39 -109.92 8.45
N PRO A 556 55.78 -111.14 8.03
CA PRO A 556 56.42 -112.10 8.92
C PRO A 556 57.72 -111.56 9.50
N GLN A 557 57.89 -111.60 10.83
CA GLN A 557 59.19 -111.37 11.43
C GLN A 557 60.06 -112.62 11.34
N PHE A 558 60.93 -112.69 10.33
CA PHE A 558 62.26 -113.32 10.30
C PHE A 558 62.85 -113.23 8.88
N PRO A 559 64.18 -113.08 8.71
CA PRO A 559 65.08 -112.08 9.28
C PRO A 559 65.59 -111.11 8.18
N TYR A 560 66.26 -110.01 8.56
CA TYR A 560 66.92 -109.11 7.59
C TYR A 560 68.07 -109.81 6.84
N PRO A 561 68.21 -109.54 5.53
CA PRO A 561 69.53 -109.13 5.04
C PRO A 561 69.51 -107.96 4.02
N ASN A 562 70.16 -106.88 4.42
CA ASN A 562 71.14 -106.07 3.66
C ASN A 562 71.14 -105.99 2.11
N LYS A 563 71.20 -104.72 1.65
CA LYS A 563 71.99 -104.13 0.53
C LYS A 563 71.38 -103.88 -0.87
N ASN A 564 71.71 -102.67 -1.34
CA ASN A 564 71.78 -102.13 -2.72
C ASN A 564 70.42 -101.85 -3.41
N ASN A 565 70.00 -100.60 -3.67
CA ASN A 565 70.54 -99.46 -4.47
C ASN A 565 69.88 -99.36 -5.85
N TYR A 566 69.69 -98.12 -6.33
CA TYR A 566 69.24 -97.70 -7.69
C TYR A 566 67.76 -97.93 -8.06
N TYR A 567 67.03 -97.10 -8.82
CA TYR A 567 67.16 -95.72 -9.40
C TYR A 567 65.91 -94.90 -8.93
N GLY A 568 65.75 -93.57 -9.02
CA GLY A 568 66.29 -92.52 -9.91
C GLY A 568 65.22 -92.05 -10.91
N TYR A 569 65.17 -90.74 -11.27
CA TYR A 569 64.30 -90.11 -12.30
C TYR A 569 62.78 -89.99 -11.93
N ASN A 570 61.92 -89.05 -12.40
CA ASN A 570 61.98 -87.75 -13.12
C ASN A 570 60.55 -87.11 -13.14
N GLN A 571 60.22 -85.88 -13.61
CA GLN A 571 60.87 -84.55 -13.77
C GLN A 571 59.79 -83.50 -14.14
N TYR A 572 59.90 -82.24 -13.66
CA TYR A 572 59.17 -81.02 -14.14
C TYR A 572 57.61 -81.01 -14.01
N GLY A 573 56.88 -79.90 -14.08
CA GLY A 573 57.14 -78.43 -14.17
C GLY A 573 55.77 -77.73 -14.00
N TYR A 574 55.61 -76.46 -13.58
CA TYR A 574 55.91 -75.25 -14.34
C TYR A 574 55.63 -74.00 -13.47
N ASN A 575 56.27 -72.87 -13.81
CA ASN A 575 55.98 -71.50 -13.36
C ASN A 575 55.97 -70.65 -14.67
N PRO A 576 55.04 -69.68 -14.90
CA PRO A 576 55.41 -68.26 -14.65
C PRO A 576 54.25 -67.21 -14.46
N GLN A 577 54.61 -66.12 -13.76
CA GLN A 577 54.41 -64.67 -14.02
C GLN A 577 53.19 -64.05 -14.80
N GLN A 578 52.58 -63.03 -14.14
CA GLN A 578 52.28 -61.63 -14.57
C GLN A 578 51.47 -61.21 -15.85
N TYR A 579 50.37 -60.45 -15.62
CA TYR A 579 49.76 -59.31 -16.40
C TYR A 579 49.28 -59.55 -17.88
N PRO A 580 48.45 -58.66 -18.55
CA PRO A 580 47.57 -57.53 -18.15
C PRO A 580 46.11 -57.54 -18.77
N TYR A 581 45.40 -56.37 -18.73
CA TYR A 581 44.10 -55.90 -19.35
C TYR A 581 43.78 -56.32 -20.84
N PRO A 582 42.58 -56.05 -21.50
CA PRO A 582 41.60 -54.91 -21.35
C PRO A 582 40.09 -55.11 -21.78
N MET A 583 39.34 -53.98 -21.96
CA MET A 583 38.04 -53.73 -22.68
C MET A 583 36.71 -54.17 -21.99
N ASN A 584 35.62 -53.39 -21.81
CA ASN A 584 34.95 -52.23 -22.47
C ASN A 584 33.85 -52.62 -23.49
N TYR A 585 32.57 -52.19 -23.30
CA TYR A 585 31.60 -51.86 -24.38
C TYR A 585 30.28 -51.18 -23.88
N ASN A 586 29.80 -50.21 -24.67
CA ASN A 586 28.48 -49.54 -24.60
C ASN A 586 27.35 -50.37 -25.27
N TYR A 587 26.06 -50.04 -25.05
CA TYR A 587 25.12 -49.59 -26.12
C TYR A 587 23.72 -49.15 -25.62
N ASN A 588 23.01 -48.36 -26.45
CA ASN A 588 21.73 -47.65 -26.22
C ASN A 588 20.48 -48.36 -26.79
N TYR A 589 19.32 -48.28 -26.08
CA TYR A 589 17.91 -48.09 -26.55
C TYR A 589 17.31 -48.90 -27.77
N PRO A 590 16.03 -48.74 -28.18
CA PRO A 590 14.72 -48.57 -27.48
C PRO A 590 13.59 -49.51 -28.02
N ARG A 591 12.39 -49.55 -27.39
CA ARG A 591 11.05 -49.35 -28.07
C ARG A 591 9.79 -49.50 -27.17
N ASN A 592 8.71 -48.88 -27.65
CA ASN A 592 7.37 -48.73 -27.03
C ASN A 592 6.42 -49.93 -27.25
N MET A 593 5.33 -50.01 -26.46
CA MET A 593 3.96 -50.15 -26.98
C MET A 593 2.88 -49.59 -26.01
N TYR A 594 1.72 -49.19 -26.57
CA TYR A 594 0.53 -48.53 -25.96
C TYR A 594 -0.41 -49.55 -25.23
N ARG A 595 -1.55 -49.26 -24.55
CA ARG A 595 -2.51 -48.11 -24.34
C ARG A 595 -3.33 -48.42 -23.04
N ASN A 596 -3.55 -47.50 -22.07
CA ASN A 596 -4.75 -46.63 -21.84
C ASN A 596 -6.07 -47.36 -21.40
N PRO A 597 -7.06 -46.76 -20.66
CA PRO A 597 -7.12 -45.56 -19.80
C PRO A 597 -7.62 -45.78 -18.34
N ASN A 598 -7.58 -44.71 -17.51
CA ASN A 598 -8.47 -44.36 -16.36
C ASN A 598 -7.77 -44.05 -15.01
N VAL A 599 -7.28 -42.81 -14.82
CA VAL A 599 -7.42 -42.05 -13.55
C VAL A 599 -7.47 -40.56 -13.91
N ARG A 600 -8.50 -39.83 -13.46
CA ARG A 600 -8.48 -38.36 -13.43
C ARG A 600 -7.93 -37.91 -12.08
N SER A 601 -6.97 -36.99 -12.08
CA SER A 601 -6.50 -36.31 -10.88
C SER A 601 -7.59 -35.39 -10.32
N ALA A 602 -8.12 -35.72 -9.14
CA ALA A 602 -9.03 -34.88 -8.40
C ALA A 602 -8.33 -34.23 -7.21
N ASN A 603 -8.43 -32.90 -7.14
CA ASN A 603 -8.03 -32.08 -6.00
C ASN A 603 -9.01 -32.30 -4.82
N PRO A 604 -8.55 -32.65 -3.60
CA PRO A 604 -9.42 -32.77 -2.43
C PRO A 604 -9.40 -31.51 -1.55
N TYR A 605 -10.35 -30.60 -1.80
CA TYR A 605 -10.93 -29.78 -0.74
C TYR A 605 -12.00 -30.61 -0.01
N VAL A 606 -11.69 -31.17 1.16
CA VAL A 606 -12.63 -31.74 2.15
C VAL A 606 -11.94 -31.68 3.53
N GLY A 607 -12.59 -31.32 4.64
CA GLY A 607 -13.96 -30.88 4.83
C GLY A 607 -14.36 -30.81 6.32
N ASP A 608 -15.60 -30.39 6.57
CA ASP A 608 -16.17 -30.18 7.90
C ASP A 608 -16.45 -31.47 8.71
N ASN A 609 -16.68 -31.29 10.03
CA ASN A 609 -17.71 -32.02 10.79
C ASN A 609 -18.10 -31.17 12.03
N PHE A 610 -19.27 -30.53 12.12
CA PHE A 610 -20.67 -31.01 12.26
C PHE A 610 -21.15 -31.30 13.69
N VAL A 611 -22.48 -31.09 13.85
CA VAL A 611 -23.48 -31.49 14.89
C VAL A 611 -24.12 -30.26 15.56
N HIS A 612 -25.44 -30.01 15.51
CA HIS A 612 -26.57 -30.73 14.87
C HIS A 612 -27.69 -29.76 14.39
N TRP A 613 -28.93 -30.26 14.20
CA TRP A 613 -30.14 -29.49 13.82
C TRP A 613 -31.41 -30.04 14.49
N ARG A 614 -32.42 -29.19 14.75
CA ARG A 614 -33.90 -29.37 14.72
C ARG A 614 -34.57 -28.22 15.52
N GLY A 615 -35.71 -27.64 15.12
CA GLY A 615 -36.53 -27.85 13.92
C GLY A 615 -37.62 -26.76 13.73
N LEU A 616 -38.25 -26.78 12.55
CA LEU A 616 -39.39 -25.94 12.11
C LEU A 616 -40.74 -26.51 12.63
N PRO A 617 -41.87 -25.73 12.66
CA PRO A 617 -42.69 -25.48 11.46
C PRO A 617 -43.49 -24.15 11.38
N LYS A 618 -43.71 -23.67 10.12
CA LYS A 618 -44.95 -23.10 9.50
C LYS A 618 -45.78 -22.00 10.25
N SER A 619 -46.53 -21.09 9.62
CA SER A 619 -46.70 -20.58 8.24
C SER A 619 -47.68 -19.39 8.28
N ASN A 620 -47.79 -18.60 7.20
CA ASN A 620 -49.02 -17.97 6.64
C ASN A 620 -48.85 -16.51 6.17
N VAL A 621 -49.37 -16.27 4.97
CA VAL A 621 -49.64 -14.96 4.33
C VAL A 621 -51.12 -14.97 3.92
N PRO A 622 -51.87 -13.86 4.07
CA PRO A 622 -52.64 -13.38 2.92
C PRO A 622 -52.77 -11.83 2.78
N TYR A 623 -52.75 -11.36 1.53
CA TYR A 623 -53.74 -10.47 0.84
C TYR A 623 -54.79 -9.69 1.68
N TYR A 624 -55.30 -8.48 1.35
CA TYR A 624 -55.69 -7.73 0.11
C TYR A 624 -55.96 -6.23 0.52
N PRO A 625 -56.50 -5.25 -0.27
CA PRO A 625 -56.64 -5.05 -1.74
C PRO A 625 -56.28 -3.63 -2.28
N ASN A 626 -56.43 -3.45 -3.61
CA ASN A 626 -56.37 -2.18 -4.36
C ASN A 626 -57.62 -1.28 -4.19
N ASN A 627 -57.55 0.01 -4.59
CA ASN A 627 -58.44 0.58 -5.64
C ASN A 627 -58.20 2.06 -6.02
N PHE A 628 -58.26 2.35 -7.35
CA PHE A 628 -58.68 3.58 -8.08
C PHE A 628 -58.15 4.98 -7.69
N ALA A 629 -57.97 5.97 -8.57
CA ALA A 629 -58.11 6.09 -10.04
C ALA A 629 -57.12 7.19 -10.54
N GLY A 630 -56.87 7.26 -11.86
CA GLY A 630 -56.00 8.30 -12.44
C GLY A 630 -56.75 9.31 -13.33
N GLN A 631 -56.05 10.34 -13.79
CA GLN A 631 -56.30 10.96 -15.11
C GLN A 631 -55.09 11.76 -15.60
N GLN A 632 -54.91 11.79 -16.92
CA GLN A 632 -53.88 12.57 -17.63
C GLN A 632 -54.27 14.05 -17.72
N ARG A 633 -53.28 14.95 -17.87
CA ARG A 633 -53.33 16.03 -18.88
C ARG A 633 -51.96 16.65 -19.15
N SER A 634 -51.92 17.48 -20.19
CA SER A 634 -50.79 17.70 -21.08
C SER A 634 -50.26 19.14 -21.11
N ASN A 635 -48.99 19.26 -21.50
CA ASN A 635 -48.38 20.32 -22.33
C ASN A 635 -48.38 21.81 -21.89
N GLU A 636 -47.13 22.29 -21.77
CA GLU A 636 -46.60 23.53 -22.38
C GLU A 636 -46.76 24.91 -21.69
N PRO A 637 -45.86 25.89 -22.01
CA PRO A 637 -45.22 26.71 -20.98
C PRO A 637 -45.59 28.21 -20.99
N ILE A 638 -45.17 28.92 -19.94
CA ILE A 638 -45.23 30.39 -19.87
C ILE A 638 -43.83 30.95 -19.55
N ALA A 639 -43.40 31.93 -20.34
CA ALA A 639 -42.12 32.62 -20.19
C ALA A 639 -42.16 33.70 -19.09
N PRO A 640 -41.02 34.09 -18.49
CA PRO A 640 -40.98 35.11 -17.44
C PRO A 640 -40.94 36.52 -18.03
N ASN A 641 -41.84 37.39 -17.58
CA ASN A 641 -41.72 38.84 -17.78
C ASN A 641 -40.86 39.47 -16.67
N SER A 642 -40.12 40.48 -17.08
CA SER A 642 -39.36 41.41 -16.23
C SER A 642 -40.27 42.30 -15.37
N VAL A 643 -39.72 42.85 -14.28
CA VAL A 643 -39.79 44.28 -13.92
C VAL A 643 -38.56 44.61 -13.06
N GLU A 644 -38.06 45.84 -13.21
CA GLU A 644 -36.85 46.38 -12.59
C GLU A 644 -37.08 47.06 -11.22
N GLN A 645 -35.95 47.31 -10.53
CA GLN A 645 -35.66 48.46 -9.66
C GLN A 645 -36.66 48.90 -8.56
N ALA A 646 -36.17 48.96 -7.31
CA ALA A 646 -36.02 50.23 -6.59
C ALA A 646 -35.09 50.10 -5.37
N ASN A 647 -34.27 51.12 -5.13
CA ASN A 647 -33.52 51.31 -3.89
C ASN A 647 -34.48 51.76 -2.75
N GLN A 648 -34.17 51.42 -1.49
CA GLN A 648 -33.82 52.43 -0.47
C GLN A 648 -33.47 51.82 0.90
N ILE A 649 -32.51 52.44 1.57
CA ILE A 649 -32.15 52.22 2.97
C ILE A 649 -33.06 53.13 3.82
N PRO A 650 -33.50 52.69 5.01
CA PRO A 650 -33.20 53.51 6.18
C PRO A 650 -32.63 52.68 7.34
N GLY A 651 -31.64 53.25 8.02
CA GLY A 651 -31.18 52.78 9.32
C GLY A 651 -32.08 53.26 10.47
N PRO A 652 -31.54 53.42 11.69
CA PRO A 652 -31.66 52.35 12.67
C PRO A 652 -32.57 52.74 13.84
N ARG A 653 -33.17 51.74 14.52
CA ARG A 653 -33.69 51.92 15.88
C ARG A 653 -33.38 50.73 16.79
N SER A 654 -32.73 51.09 17.89
CA SER A 654 -32.53 50.35 19.13
C SER A 654 -33.75 49.53 19.60
N ARG A 655 -33.51 48.28 19.99
CA ARG A 655 -33.34 47.90 21.41
C ARG A 655 -32.54 46.60 21.51
#